data_AF-A0A7C4XDG6-F1
#
_entry.id   AF-A0A7C4XDG6-F1
#
_cell.length_a   1.000
_cell.length_b   1.000
_cell.length_c   1.000
_cell.angle_alpha   90.00
_cell.angle_beta   90.00
_cell.angle_gamma   90.00
#
_symmetry.space_group_name_H-M   'P 1'
#
loop_
_entity.id
_entity.type
_entity.pdbx_description
1 polymer ?
#
loop_
_entity_poly.entity_id
_entity_poly.type
_entity_poly.pdbx_seq_one_letter_code
_entity_poly.pdbx_strand_id
1 'polypeptide(L)'
;MLKRKFVLAIVIFVAFAMVMSSMALIGGVVANSGTPNQANTPSSLAATQSANPTLTGKAAQVMNALTEKGIPANYVYLPNFNPTVHKSGGIILPSYSVAPAPMGIGAYGISNSNGAGPLTAYNLTTSSVMASLNVSSLQDFYALDDGPNSVTFQLNAVLDNVALFGASNYSFWTQNVVFYSARTQSLELLDNLWNFSSPSFTLTQNSLYNYSGTPVAPEYYYAVGPTFQVTYPFSLNLYLNTSVINGRSTVFYNYSLQTSGNYISGSYDRIIFNSTPSSNPTYTAPAPQYLISGNTYTPDGYIPYDAEIMLGGPGGGSTANVLNISATMQLKYMNATTASYANFPDTFDVGSQTGETSQGVAVSWSSNDVATLTAGPSYVYGMWGLNSIGLPMYTYSGSVNPPNSFVFASPGNPFNQTLASWVPLSNTGQYSFALPYGKLSSSIMLSNYNPMLTTLNPGNNGLTTLTYDYRMGVYTPLYAMDNAQLKYISFYGNGQQGNPYVIYNNAPMSGYLNPLFGELNDYAFPAFSGLLLHDISAYTVVTSAPSFTVNYANNVYSELITAFFGLPSTNNLGMVLYQTSNAFVYGNQITGWFSFEQTGFPVANLLLWNSQNNVIMYNQFTTLDSSMLIYNTHTQSGNNYVLNNLFIQSSQLNATNYAVISVSPTLTGLPYGPVGLTVYSSGNVISGNYFIVYNTAISPNYSIYSGNGVNYTDNWNHNFWWNYVNGSGPYNNDGQITSGYDYFPIIIHGFERFHLKLLVEDFENS
;
A
#
# COMPACT_ATOMS: atom_id res chain seq x y z
N MET A 1 -35.79 16.78 45.11
CA MET A 1 -36.33 17.45 43.90
C MET A 1 -35.39 18.49 43.27
N LEU A 2 -34.51 19.16 44.03
CA LEU A 2 -33.58 20.18 43.49
C LEU A 2 -32.54 19.62 42.48
N LYS A 3 -32.05 18.40 42.68
CA LYS A 3 -31.04 17.76 41.79
C LYS A 3 -31.57 17.36 40.40
N ARG A 4 -32.87 17.06 40.25
CA ARG A 4 -33.47 16.72 38.94
C ARG A 4 -33.69 17.93 38.04
N LYS A 5 -33.96 19.11 38.63
CA LYS A 5 -34.12 20.36 37.87
C LYS A 5 -32.77 20.89 37.34
N PHE A 6 -31.68 20.65 38.08
CA PHE A 6 -30.33 21.06 37.66
C PHE A 6 -29.80 20.22 36.49
N VAL A 7 -30.03 18.90 36.51
CA VAL A 7 -29.64 18.02 35.40
C VAL A 7 -30.46 18.32 34.13
N LEU A 8 -31.76 18.58 34.26
CA LEU A 8 -32.59 18.95 33.11
C LEU A 8 -32.17 20.31 32.51
N ALA A 9 -31.78 21.28 33.34
CA ALA A 9 -31.27 22.56 32.86
C ALA A 9 -29.94 22.42 32.10
N ILE A 10 -29.02 21.56 32.57
CA ILE A 10 -27.76 21.28 31.87
C ILE A 10 -28.02 20.57 30.55
N VAL A 11 -28.92 19.58 30.51
CA VAL A 11 -29.25 18.87 29.27
C VAL A 11 -29.89 19.81 28.24
N ILE A 12 -30.77 20.72 28.67
CA ILE A 12 -31.36 21.73 27.79
C ILE A 12 -30.29 22.73 27.31
N PHE A 13 -29.36 23.14 28.17
CA PHE A 13 -28.31 24.08 27.79
C PHE A 13 -27.31 23.45 26.80
N VAL A 14 -26.97 22.18 26.98
CA VAL A 14 -26.10 21.42 26.06
C VAL A 14 -26.81 21.18 24.73
N ALA A 15 -28.11 20.85 24.73
CA ALA A 15 -28.90 20.74 23.50
C ALA A 15 -29.01 22.09 22.77
N PHE A 16 -29.18 23.21 23.49
CA PHE A 16 -29.26 24.54 22.88
C PHE A 16 -27.92 25.00 22.31
N ALA A 17 -26.79 24.68 22.96
CA ALA A 17 -25.45 24.95 22.45
C ALA A 17 -25.15 24.15 21.17
N MET A 18 -25.60 22.90 21.09
CA MET A 18 -25.45 22.05 19.89
C MET A 18 -26.32 22.50 18.72
N VAL A 19 -27.49 23.09 18.97
CA VAL A 19 -28.33 23.68 17.90
C VAL A 19 -27.75 25.01 17.42
N MET A 20 -27.21 25.84 18.32
CA MET A 20 -26.60 27.13 17.94
C MET A 20 -25.28 27.00 17.17
N SER A 21 -24.50 25.93 17.37
CA SER A 21 -23.31 25.65 16.56
C SER A 21 -23.64 25.23 15.12
N SER A 22 -24.85 24.73 14.87
CA SER A 22 -25.30 24.32 13.53
C SER A 22 -25.89 25.45 12.67
N MET A 23 -26.09 26.66 13.22
CA MET A 23 -26.73 27.79 12.52
C MET A 23 -25.77 28.94 12.14
N ALA A 24 -24.45 28.76 12.29
CA ALA A 24 -23.45 29.81 12.02
C ALA A 24 -22.75 29.72 10.64
N LEU A 25 -23.27 28.91 9.69
CA LEU A 25 -22.72 28.78 8.33
C LEU A 25 -23.78 29.10 7.25
N ILE A 26 -24.35 30.30 7.31
CA ILE A 26 -25.05 30.91 6.16
C ILE A 26 -24.64 32.39 6.10
N GLY A 27 -23.58 32.67 5.33
CA GLY A 27 -23.11 34.01 4.99
C GLY A 27 -22.91 34.11 3.48
N GLY A 28 -23.64 35.01 2.84
CA GLY A 28 -23.99 34.99 1.42
C GLY A 28 -22.88 35.22 0.39
N VAL A 29 -23.15 34.73 -0.82
CA VAL A 29 -22.40 35.01 -2.04
C VAL A 29 -23.17 36.03 -2.88
N VAL A 30 -22.56 37.18 -3.12
CA VAL A 30 -23.02 38.20 -4.05
C VAL A 30 -22.57 37.79 -5.47
N ALA A 31 -23.53 37.74 -6.38
CA ALA A 31 -23.32 37.46 -7.79
C ALA A 31 -22.62 38.63 -8.50
N ASN A 32 -21.64 38.33 -9.37
CA ASN A 32 -21.27 39.25 -10.44
C ASN A 32 -20.98 38.46 -11.73
N SER A 33 -21.58 38.93 -12.82
CA SER A 33 -21.68 38.31 -14.14
C SER A 33 -20.62 38.82 -15.11
N GLY A 34 -20.04 37.94 -15.95
CA GLY A 34 -19.44 38.37 -17.23
C GLY A 34 -18.40 37.46 -17.92
N THR A 35 -18.87 36.60 -18.83
CA THR A 35 -18.26 36.20 -20.15
C THR A 35 -17.03 35.25 -20.26
N PRO A 36 -16.86 34.51 -21.39
CA PRO A 36 -16.62 33.05 -21.39
C PRO A 36 -15.26 32.57 -21.95
N ASN A 37 -15.07 31.23 -21.89
CA ASN A 37 -14.05 30.36 -22.52
C ASN A 37 -12.72 30.17 -21.77
N GLN A 38 -12.68 29.20 -20.85
CA GLN A 38 -11.48 28.42 -20.54
C GLN A 38 -11.81 26.95 -20.27
N ALA A 39 -10.88 26.10 -20.69
CA ALA A 39 -10.94 24.65 -20.69
C ALA A 39 -11.25 24.05 -19.31
N ASN A 40 -11.99 22.94 -19.33
CA ASN A 40 -12.33 22.08 -18.20
C ASN A 40 -11.12 21.86 -17.28
N THR A 41 -11.10 22.61 -16.19
CA THR A 41 -10.32 22.33 -14.99
C THR A 41 -11.12 21.33 -14.16
N PRO A 42 -10.53 20.26 -13.63
CA PRO A 42 -11.24 19.41 -12.67
C PRO A 42 -11.62 20.28 -11.49
N SER A 43 -12.92 20.39 -11.22
CA SER A 43 -13.40 20.95 -9.96
C SER A 43 -12.78 20.12 -8.84
N SER A 44 -11.89 20.72 -8.06
CA SER A 44 -11.40 20.15 -6.81
C SER A 44 -12.60 19.91 -5.89
N LEU A 45 -13.11 18.68 -5.90
CA LEU A 45 -14.14 18.20 -4.98
C LEU A 45 -13.48 18.03 -3.62
N ALA A 46 -13.32 19.13 -2.89
CA ALA A 46 -13.07 19.10 -1.46
C ALA A 46 -14.36 18.63 -0.77
N ALA A 47 -14.52 17.30 -0.67
CA ALA A 47 -15.56 16.70 0.13
C ALA A 47 -15.10 16.65 1.60
N THR A 48 -15.97 17.10 2.50
CA THR A 48 -15.81 16.92 3.95
C THR A 48 -15.77 15.44 4.28
N GLN A 49 -14.63 14.99 4.82
CA GLN A 49 -14.38 13.63 5.27
C GLN A 49 -15.19 13.33 6.54
N SER A 50 -15.94 12.23 6.57
CA SER A 50 -16.35 11.61 7.83
C SER A 50 -16.06 10.12 7.73
N ALA A 51 -14.92 9.69 8.30
CA ALA A 51 -14.64 8.29 8.52
C ALA A 51 -15.77 7.67 9.35
N ASN A 52 -16.22 6.47 8.97
CA ASN A 52 -17.23 5.75 9.73
C ASN A 52 -16.54 5.04 10.92
N PRO A 53 -16.73 5.49 12.17
CA PRO A 53 -15.93 5.03 13.33
C PRO A 53 -16.11 3.54 13.68
N THR A 54 -17.05 2.84 13.03
CA THR A 54 -17.34 1.41 13.29
C THR A 54 -16.38 0.41 12.63
N LEU A 55 -15.47 0.85 11.75
CA LEU A 55 -14.54 -0.04 11.02
C LEU A 55 -13.07 0.11 11.41
N THR A 56 -12.77 0.99 12.36
CA THR A 56 -11.40 1.19 12.86
C THR A 56 -10.81 -0.12 13.38
N GLY A 57 -9.66 -0.50 12.86
CA GLY A 57 -8.97 -1.75 13.23
C GLY A 57 -9.55 -3.01 12.58
N LYS A 58 -10.49 -2.90 11.63
CA LYS A 58 -11.04 -4.06 10.93
C LYS A 58 -9.97 -4.80 10.12
N ALA A 59 -9.10 -4.09 9.42
CA ALA A 59 -7.98 -4.72 8.71
C ALA A 59 -7.05 -5.44 9.69
N ALA A 60 -6.61 -4.78 10.76
CA ALA A 60 -5.87 -5.47 11.82
C ALA A 60 -6.58 -6.70 12.42
N GLN A 61 -7.90 -6.66 12.60
CA GLN A 61 -8.68 -7.85 13.02
C GLN A 61 -8.58 -8.98 12.00
N VAL A 62 -8.71 -8.66 10.70
CA VAL A 62 -8.53 -9.63 9.61
C VAL A 62 -7.11 -10.17 9.61
N MET A 63 -6.09 -9.32 9.67
CA MET A 63 -4.68 -9.71 9.69
C MET A 63 -4.34 -10.60 10.90
N ASN A 64 -4.93 -10.31 12.07
CA ASN A 64 -4.81 -11.17 13.25
C ASN A 64 -5.49 -12.53 13.02
N ALA A 65 -6.67 -12.58 12.39
CA ALA A 65 -7.35 -13.83 12.09
C ALA A 65 -6.57 -14.69 11.06
N LEU A 66 -5.85 -14.06 10.12
CA LEU A 66 -4.94 -14.75 9.19
C LEU A 66 -3.74 -15.34 9.92
N THR A 67 -3.08 -14.50 10.71
CA THR A 67 -1.97 -14.83 11.61
C THR A 67 -2.31 -16.05 12.48
N GLU A 68 -3.43 -16.02 13.21
CA GLU A 68 -3.89 -17.12 14.06
C GLU A 68 -4.12 -18.44 13.29
N LYS A 69 -4.46 -18.34 12.01
CA LYS A 69 -4.72 -19.49 11.12
C LYS A 69 -3.50 -19.88 10.27
N GLY A 70 -2.36 -19.19 10.42
CA GLY A 70 -1.16 -19.41 9.62
C GLY A 70 -1.35 -19.10 8.13
N ILE A 71 -2.26 -18.18 7.79
CA ILE A 71 -2.54 -17.77 6.41
C ILE A 71 -1.65 -16.57 6.05
N PRO A 72 -0.89 -16.64 4.95
CA PRO A 72 -0.10 -15.51 4.44
C PRO A 72 -0.93 -14.25 4.13
N ALA A 73 -0.32 -13.07 4.36
CA ALA A 73 -0.94 -11.77 4.10
C ALA A 73 -1.25 -11.52 2.61
N ASN A 74 -0.46 -12.10 1.71
CA ASN A 74 -0.67 -12.00 0.27
C ASN A 74 -1.89 -12.78 -0.26
N TYR A 75 -2.62 -13.51 0.61
CA TYR A 75 -3.86 -14.21 0.25
C TYR A 75 -5.13 -13.43 0.63
N VAL A 76 -4.98 -12.27 1.24
CA VAL A 76 -6.08 -11.34 1.52
C VAL A 76 -5.93 -10.07 0.69
N TYR A 77 -7.05 -9.62 0.13
CA TYR A 77 -7.20 -8.36 -0.57
C TYR A 77 -8.29 -7.59 0.14
N LEU A 78 -7.88 -6.57 0.89
CA LEU A 78 -8.74 -5.91 1.85
C LEU A 78 -9.69 -4.96 1.11
N PRO A 79 -10.99 -4.90 1.43
CA PRO A 79 -11.81 -3.76 1.06
C PRO A 79 -11.18 -2.48 1.62
N ASN A 80 -11.40 -1.33 1.01
CA ASN A 80 -11.09 -0.05 1.64
C ASN A 80 -12.06 0.13 2.83
N PHE A 81 -11.57 -0.10 4.05
CA PHE A 81 -12.37 0.03 5.28
C PHE A 81 -12.50 1.47 5.77
N ASN A 82 -11.84 2.42 5.12
CA ASN A 82 -11.96 3.85 5.40
C ASN A 82 -12.21 4.67 4.13
N PRO A 83 -13.19 4.30 3.28
CA PRO A 83 -13.36 4.98 2.01
C PRO A 83 -14.06 6.32 2.22
N THR A 84 -13.65 7.29 1.42
CA THR A 84 -14.39 8.56 1.35
C THR A 84 -15.59 8.40 0.45
N VAL A 85 -16.77 8.72 0.96
CA VAL A 85 -18.02 8.67 0.20
C VAL A 85 -18.12 9.93 -0.66
N HIS A 86 -17.86 9.81 -1.96
CA HIS A 86 -17.99 10.91 -2.91
C HIS A 86 -19.37 10.88 -3.58
N LYS A 87 -20.24 11.83 -3.21
CA LYS A 87 -21.54 12.06 -3.84
C LYS A 87 -21.68 13.50 -4.34
N SER A 88 -22.08 13.66 -5.59
CA SER A 88 -22.42 14.96 -6.17
C SER A 88 -23.73 14.87 -6.94
N GLY A 89 -24.72 15.69 -6.58
CA GLY A 89 -26.03 15.69 -7.25
C GLY A 89 -26.78 14.35 -7.19
N GLY A 90 -26.53 13.53 -6.17
CA GLY A 90 -27.10 12.18 -6.04
C GLY A 90 -26.35 11.09 -6.83
N ILE A 91 -25.25 11.45 -7.48
CA ILE A 91 -24.39 10.55 -8.23
C ILE A 91 -23.20 10.17 -7.37
N ILE A 92 -22.91 8.88 -7.32
CA ILE A 92 -21.74 8.31 -6.66
C ILE A 92 -20.55 8.44 -7.59
N LEU A 93 -19.44 9.00 -7.10
CA LEU A 93 -18.18 9.14 -7.84
C LEU A 93 -17.12 8.19 -7.25
N PRO A 94 -15.99 7.96 -7.94
CA PRO A 94 -14.87 7.22 -7.37
C PRO A 94 -14.46 7.75 -5.99
N SER A 95 -14.01 6.85 -5.11
CA SER A 95 -13.59 7.19 -3.74
C SER A 95 -12.27 7.96 -3.69
N TYR A 96 -11.44 7.84 -4.74
CA TYR A 96 -10.15 8.52 -4.84
C TYR A 96 -10.25 9.79 -5.68
N SER A 97 -9.44 10.78 -5.32
CA SER A 97 -9.23 12.00 -6.12
C SER A 97 -7.75 12.24 -6.46
N VAL A 98 -6.85 11.52 -5.80
CA VAL A 98 -5.38 11.55 -5.98
C VAL A 98 -4.83 10.16 -5.67
N ALA A 99 -3.61 9.88 -6.17
CA ALA A 99 -2.84 8.69 -5.80
C ALA A 99 -2.23 8.83 -4.37
N PRO A 100 -1.78 7.73 -3.73
CA PRO A 100 -1.76 6.34 -4.21
C PRO A 100 -3.20 5.83 -4.31
N ALA A 101 -3.54 5.21 -5.44
CA ALA A 101 -4.89 4.76 -5.73
C ALA A 101 -4.86 3.47 -6.55
N PRO A 102 -5.93 2.67 -6.58
CA PRO A 102 -6.01 1.48 -7.41
C PRO A 102 -6.12 1.84 -8.91
N MET A 103 -4.99 2.14 -9.55
CA MET A 103 -4.94 2.62 -10.94
C MET A 103 -5.35 1.53 -11.93
N GLY A 104 -6.25 1.84 -12.87
CA GLY A 104 -6.79 0.85 -13.80
C GLY A 104 -8.00 1.35 -14.61
N ILE A 105 -9.08 0.58 -14.60
CA ILE A 105 -10.37 0.92 -15.22
C ILE A 105 -11.48 0.60 -14.20
N GLY A 106 -12.29 1.59 -13.84
CA GLY A 106 -13.48 1.41 -13.00
C GLY A 106 -14.76 1.90 -13.68
N ALA A 107 -15.83 1.11 -13.62
CA ALA A 107 -17.14 1.41 -14.23
C ALA A 107 -18.21 1.58 -13.15
N TYR A 108 -18.64 2.82 -12.92
CA TYR A 108 -19.46 3.20 -11.75
C TYR A 108 -20.94 3.41 -12.09
N GLY A 109 -21.37 3.19 -13.33
CA GLY A 109 -22.76 3.43 -13.71
C GLY A 109 -23.07 4.91 -13.91
N ILE A 110 -22.14 5.68 -14.49
CA ILE A 110 -22.25 7.13 -14.64
C ILE A 110 -22.00 7.52 -16.08
N SER A 111 -23.01 8.07 -16.76
CA SER A 111 -22.81 8.62 -18.09
C SER A 111 -22.76 10.15 -18.06
N ASN A 112 -21.94 10.74 -18.91
CA ASN A 112 -21.99 12.16 -19.22
C ASN A 112 -21.98 12.26 -20.73
N SER A 113 -23.13 12.54 -21.37
CA SER A 113 -23.38 12.57 -22.83
C SER A 113 -22.18 13.02 -23.68
N ASN A 114 -21.18 12.14 -23.82
CA ASN A 114 -19.82 12.39 -24.32
C ASN A 114 -19.19 13.72 -23.82
N GLY A 115 -19.23 13.98 -22.51
CA GLY A 115 -18.58 15.15 -21.89
C GLY A 115 -19.34 16.48 -22.04
N ALA A 116 -20.51 16.49 -22.68
CA ALA A 116 -21.25 17.72 -23.03
C ALA A 116 -22.46 18.03 -22.13
N GLY A 117 -22.77 17.17 -21.15
CA GLY A 117 -23.96 17.29 -20.29
C GLY A 117 -23.66 17.16 -18.79
N PRO A 118 -24.69 17.25 -17.94
CA PRO A 118 -24.53 16.84 -16.55
C PRO A 118 -24.25 15.34 -16.48
N LEU A 119 -23.52 14.91 -15.45
CA LEU A 119 -23.42 13.50 -15.11
C LEU A 119 -24.83 12.95 -14.83
N THR A 120 -25.08 11.70 -15.22
CA THR A 120 -26.32 10.98 -14.97
C THR A 120 -26.01 9.55 -14.55
N ALA A 121 -26.67 9.08 -13.51
CA ALA A 121 -26.54 7.70 -13.05
C ALA A 121 -27.40 6.75 -13.90
N TYR A 122 -26.90 5.53 -14.12
CA TYR A 122 -27.67 4.41 -14.66
C TYR A 122 -27.34 3.14 -13.88
N ASN A 123 -28.16 2.11 -14.08
CA ASN A 123 -27.94 0.78 -13.55
C ASN A 123 -27.69 -0.20 -14.71
N LEU A 124 -26.69 -1.05 -14.57
CA LEU A 124 -26.41 -2.15 -15.47
C LEU A 124 -26.30 -3.43 -14.67
N THR A 125 -27.06 -4.44 -15.10
CA THR A 125 -27.00 -5.80 -14.55
C THR A 125 -26.45 -6.75 -15.59
N THR A 126 -25.53 -7.63 -15.19
CA THR A 126 -24.92 -8.62 -16.08
C THR A 126 -24.71 -9.95 -15.36
N SER A 127 -24.73 -11.06 -16.10
CA SER A 127 -24.36 -12.38 -15.55
C SER A 127 -22.85 -12.61 -15.50
N SER A 128 -22.06 -11.73 -16.13
CA SER A 128 -20.61 -11.86 -16.16
C SER A 128 -19.89 -10.54 -16.43
N VAL A 129 -18.73 -10.40 -15.79
CA VAL A 129 -17.75 -9.32 -15.99
C VAL A 129 -16.43 -9.96 -16.41
N MET A 130 -15.72 -9.32 -17.35
CA MET A 130 -14.44 -9.77 -17.87
C MET A 130 -13.43 -8.63 -17.89
N ALA A 131 -12.21 -8.93 -17.48
CA ALA A 131 -11.05 -8.08 -17.72
C ALA A 131 -10.13 -8.73 -18.75
N SER A 132 -9.56 -7.94 -19.66
CA SER A 132 -8.50 -8.36 -20.58
C SER A 132 -7.24 -7.55 -20.30
N LEU A 133 -6.11 -8.23 -20.12
CA LEU A 133 -4.81 -7.65 -19.85
C LEU A 133 -3.80 -8.17 -20.88
N ASN A 134 -2.99 -7.28 -21.46
CA ASN A 134 -1.80 -7.66 -22.23
C ASN A 134 -0.59 -6.96 -21.62
N VAL A 135 0.40 -7.71 -21.14
CA VAL A 135 1.60 -7.16 -20.49
C VAL A 135 2.81 -7.46 -21.35
N SER A 136 3.52 -6.41 -21.75
CA SER A 136 4.76 -6.50 -22.54
C SER A 136 6.02 -6.25 -21.71
N SER A 137 5.90 -5.50 -20.63
CA SER A 137 6.95 -5.34 -19.62
C SER A 137 6.34 -4.77 -18.33
N LEU A 138 6.96 -5.10 -17.20
CA LEU A 138 6.69 -4.51 -15.90
C LEU A 138 7.98 -4.55 -15.08
N GLN A 139 8.24 -3.47 -14.36
CA GLN A 139 9.22 -3.37 -13.29
C GLN A 139 8.57 -2.58 -12.16
N ASP A 140 8.57 -3.17 -10.98
CA ASP A 140 8.05 -2.58 -9.76
C ASP A 140 9.04 -2.83 -8.61
N PHE A 141 9.02 -1.95 -7.61
CA PHE A 141 9.81 -2.14 -6.41
C PHE A 141 9.22 -1.46 -5.17
N TYR A 142 8.76 -2.24 -4.19
CA TYR A 142 8.26 -1.74 -2.91
C TYR A 142 8.77 -2.59 -1.73
N ALA A 143 9.76 -2.07 -0.99
CA ALA A 143 10.50 -2.88 -0.02
C ALA A 143 9.77 -3.19 1.29
N LEU A 144 8.69 -2.47 1.60
CA LEU A 144 7.96 -2.61 2.88
C LEU A 144 6.82 -3.63 2.78
N ASP A 145 7.00 -4.63 1.94
CA ASP A 145 6.06 -5.70 1.64
C ASP A 145 6.83 -7.03 1.49
N ASP A 146 6.17 -8.17 1.71
CA ASP A 146 6.80 -9.49 1.60
C ASP A 146 7.03 -9.94 0.14
N GLY A 147 6.45 -9.26 -0.85
CA GLY A 147 6.72 -9.39 -2.27
C GLY A 147 7.26 -8.09 -2.92
N PRO A 148 8.50 -7.64 -2.65
CA PRO A 148 8.97 -6.34 -3.12
C PRO A 148 9.03 -6.08 -4.62
N ASN A 149 8.94 -7.12 -5.45
CA ASN A 149 8.90 -7.02 -6.91
C ASN A 149 7.64 -7.72 -7.43
N SER A 150 6.53 -7.50 -6.75
CA SER A 150 5.24 -8.09 -7.07
C SER A 150 4.14 -7.03 -7.04
N VAL A 151 3.19 -7.21 -7.95
CA VAL A 151 1.97 -6.41 -8.03
C VAL A 151 0.78 -7.35 -8.11
N THR A 152 -0.41 -6.80 -7.94
CA THR A 152 -1.64 -7.49 -8.31
C THR A 152 -2.33 -6.87 -9.50
N PHE A 153 -3.00 -7.70 -10.30
CA PHE A 153 -4.07 -7.29 -11.20
C PHE A 153 -5.38 -7.85 -10.66
N GLN A 154 -6.34 -6.99 -10.32
CA GLN A 154 -7.55 -7.40 -9.62
C GLN A 154 -8.79 -7.05 -10.43
N LEU A 155 -9.52 -8.07 -10.89
CA LEU A 155 -10.87 -7.88 -11.43
C LEU A 155 -11.87 -8.00 -10.27
N ASN A 156 -12.48 -6.88 -9.90
CA ASN A 156 -13.44 -6.83 -8.81
C ASN A 156 -14.82 -6.43 -9.33
N ALA A 157 -15.88 -6.99 -8.75
CA ALA A 157 -17.26 -6.60 -9.04
C ALA A 157 -18.19 -6.98 -7.88
N VAL A 158 -19.31 -6.26 -7.75
CA VAL A 158 -20.32 -6.57 -6.74
C VAL A 158 -21.43 -7.45 -7.31
N LEU A 159 -21.53 -8.67 -6.79
CA LEU A 159 -22.60 -9.62 -7.06
C LEU A 159 -23.81 -9.30 -6.18
N ASP A 160 -24.94 -9.02 -6.81
CA ASP A 160 -26.21 -8.69 -6.16
C ASP A 160 -27.24 -9.83 -6.28
N ASN A 161 -28.31 -9.74 -5.48
CA ASN A 161 -29.44 -10.67 -5.48
C ASN A 161 -29.03 -12.12 -5.14
N VAL A 162 -27.98 -12.29 -4.34
CA VAL A 162 -27.53 -13.60 -3.86
C VAL A 162 -28.53 -14.13 -2.84
N ALA A 163 -28.96 -15.37 -3.02
CA ALA A 163 -29.87 -16.03 -2.10
C ALA A 163 -29.11 -16.73 -0.96
N LEU A 164 -29.41 -16.38 0.28
CA LEU A 164 -29.07 -17.16 1.47
C LEU A 164 -30.33 -17.52 2.25
N PHE A 165 -30.47 -18.80 2.58
CA PHE A 165 -31.57 -19.33 3.39
C PHE A 165 -32.96 -18.85 2.95
N GLY A 166 -33.20 -18.81 1.63
CA GLY A 166 -34.46 -18.39 1.01
C GLY A 166 -34.64 -16.88 0.84
N ALA A 167 -33.69 -16.04 1.26
CA ALA A 167 -33.74 -14.59 1.11
C ALA A 167 -32.71 -14.10 0.07
N SER A 168 -33.18 -13.36 -0.93
CA SER A 168 -32.39 -12.88 -2.08
C SER A 168 -32.14 -11.38 -2.01
N ASN A 169 -31.45 -10.96 -0.97
CA ASN A 169 -31.13 -9.55 -0.71
C ASN A 169 -29.68 -9.39 -0.23
N TYR A 170 -28.84 -10.38 -0.49
CA TYR A 170 -27.43 -10.35 -0.13
C TYR A 170 -26.60 -9.88 -1.32
N SER A 171 -25.60 -9.07 -1.03
CA SER A 171 -24.61 -8.61 -1.97
C SER A 171 -23.23 -9.06 -1.52
N PHE A 172 -22.42 -9.51 -2.46
CA PHE A 172 -21.07 -10.01 -2.22
C PHE A 172 -20.10 -9.34 -3.17
N TRP A 173 -18.93 -8.99 -2.66
CA TRP A 173 -17.84 -8.51 -3.48
C TRP A 173 -16.95 -9.68 -3.84
N THR A 174 -16.72 -9.82 -5.13
CA THR A 174 -15.96 -10.92 -5.71
C THR A 174 -14.72 -10.33 -6.36
N GLN A 175 -13.56 -10.86 -6.00
CA GLN A 175 -12.27 -10.44 -6.55
C GLN A 175 -11.63 -11.63 -7.25
N ASN A 176 -11.34 -11.51 -8.54
CA ASN A 176 -10.52 -12.44 -9.30
C ASN A 176 -9.15 -11.79 -9.46
N VAL A 177 -8.20 -12.23 -8.66
CA VAL A 177 -6.92 -11.57 -8.44
C VAL A 177 -5.79 -12.38 -9.05
N VAL A 178 -4.83 -11.64 -9.59
CA VAL A 178 -3.59 -12.17 -10.11
C VAL A 178 -2.47 -11.58 -9.28
N PHE A 179 -1.81 -12.41 -8.48
CA PHE A 179 -0.51 -12.05 -7.91
C PHE A 179 0.56 -12.28 -8.99
N TYR A 180 1.31 -11.23 -9.34
CA TYR A 180 2.36 -11.32 -10.34
C TYR A 180 3.70 -10.82 -9.80
N SER A 181 4.70 -11.70 -9.79
CA SER A 181 6.08 -11.35 -9.47
C SER A 181 6.85 -11.02 -10.74
N ALA A 182 7.22 -9.76 -10.93
CA ALA A 182 8.04 -9.32 -12.06
C ALA A 182 9.46 -9.92 -12.02
N ARG A 183 9.98 -10.19 -10.81
CA ARG A 183 11.32 -10.78 -10.61
C ARG A 183 11.39 -12.23 -11.11
N THR A 184 10.39 -13.04 -10.77
CA THR A 184 10.38 -14.48 -11.08
C THR A 184 9.51 -14.82 -12.28
N GLN A 185 8.78 -13.85 -12.82
CA GLN A 185 7.77 -14.03 -13.88
C GLN A 185 6.74 -15.12 -13.55
N SER A 186 6.40 -15.21 -12.26
CA SER A 186 5.39 -16.13 -11.73
C SER A 186 4.06 -15.41 -11.60
N LEU A 187 3.00 -16.04 -12.10
CA LEU A 187 1.61 -15.58 -12.04
C LEU A 187 0.82 -16.58 -11.21
N GLU A 188 0.23 -16.16 -10.11
CA GLU A 188 -0.68 -16.97 -9.30
C GLU A 188 -2.09 -16.38 -9.33
N LEU A 189 -3.09 -17.24 -9.52
CA LEU A 189 -4.49 -16.83 -9.42
C LEU A 189 -4.98 -16.98 -7.97
N LEU A 190 -5.75 -16.01 -7.52
CA LEU A 190 -6.35 -15.98 -6.19
C LEU A 190 -7.77 -15.41 -6.32
N ASP A 191 -8.68 -15.85 -5.46
CA ASP A 191 -9.95 -15.13 -5.28
C ASP A 191 -10.14 -14.68 -3.84
N ASN A 192 -10.95 -13.65 -3.68
CA ASN A 192 -11.49 -13.22 -2.39
C ASN A 192 -13.00 -13.00 -2.55
N LEU A 193 -13.78 -13.46 -1.56
CA LEU A 193 -15.21 -13.22 -1.46
C LEU A 193 -15.52 -12.56 -0.11
N TRP A 194 -16.09 -11.35 -0.18
CA TRP A 194 -16.50 -10.57 0.98
C TRP A 194 -18.01 -10.36 1.02
N ASN A 195 -18.60 -10.36 2.21
CA ASN A 195 -20.05 -10.16 2.36
C ASN A 195 -20.40 -8.68 2.54
N PHE A 196 -20.81 -8.02 1.46
CA PHE A 196 -21.17 -6.60 1.46
C PHE A 196 -22.65 -6.34 1.83
N SER A 197 -23.34 -7.37 2.36
CA SER A 197 -24.75 -7.26 2.75
C SER A 197 -24.97 -6.49 4.05
N SER A 198 -23.91 -6.06 4.74
CA SER A 198 -23.97 -5.22 5.92
C SER A 198 -22.60 -4.59 6.24
N PRO A 199 -22.55 -3.49 7.01
CA PRO A 199 -21.29 -2.87 7.41
C PRO A 199 -20.34 -3.74 8.25
N SER A 200 -20.78 -4.92 8.74
CA SER A 200 -19.91 -5.81 9.54
C SER A 200 -19.11 -6.81 8.71
N PHE A 201 -19.34 -6.88 7.40
CA PHE A 201 -18.67 -7.79 6.45
C PHE A 201 -18.76 -9.28 6.78
N THR A 202 -19.68 -9.68 7.67
CA THR A 202 -19.66 -11.01 8.29
C THR A 202 -19.95 -12.13 7.30
N LEU A 203 -18.95 -12.96 6.99
CA LEU A 203 -19.11 -14.19 6.23
C LEU A 203 -19.10 -15.40 7.17
N THR A 204 -20.28 -16.00 7.40
CA THR A 204 -20.38 -17.21 8.22
C THR A 204 -20.06 -18.46 7.40
N GLN A 205 -19.55 -19.50 8.06
CA GLN A 205 -19.35 -20.81 7.44
C GLN A 205 -20.64 -21.35 6.78
N ASN A 206 -21.80 -21.12 7.41
CA ASN A 206 -23.09 -21.60 6.92
C ASN A 206 -23.62 -20.85 5.70
N SER A 207 -23.03 -19.70 5.34
CA SER A 207 -23.39 -18.94 4.14
C SER A 207 -23.01 -19.69 2.87
N LEU A 208 -22.05 -20.63 2.93
CA LEU A 208 -21.54 -21.38 1.79
C LEU A 208 -21.99 -22.85 1.86
N TYR A 209 -22.52 -23.38 0.76
CA TYR A 209 -22.99 -24.77 0.66
C TYR A 209 -21.94 -25.71 0.07
N ASN A 210 -21.22 -25.28 -0.95
CA ASN A 210 -20.16 -26.05 -1.61
C ASN A 210 -19.14 -25.08 -2.22
N TYR A 211 -17.85 -25.35 -2.04
CA TYR A 211 -16.75 -24.48 -2.44
C TYR A 211 -15.44 -25.28 -2.52
N SER A 212 -14.41 -24.75 -3.19
CA SER A 212 -13.09 -25.40 -3.34
C SER A 212 -11.97 -24.74 -2.51
N GLY A 213 -12.14 -23.48 -2.12
CA GLY A 213 -11.20 -22.72 -1.30
C GLY A 213 -11.42 -22.84 0.20
N THR A 214 -10.95 -21.83 0.92
CA THR A 214 -10.87 -21.79 2.39
C THR A 214 -11.71 -20.63 2.95
N PRO A 215 -12.78 -20.91 3.71
CA PRO A 215 -13.50 -19.88 4.45
C PRO A 215 -12.72 -19.46 5.70
N VAL A 216 -12.46 -18.17 5.82
CA VAL A 216 -11.84 -17.52 6.98
C VAL A 216 -12.94 -16.89 7.83
N ALA A 217 -13.90 -17.70 8.29
CA ALA A 217 -15.02 -17.18 9.08
C ALA A 217 -14.52 -16.50 10.39
N PRO A 218 -15.16 -15.38 10.82
CA PRO A 218 -16.31 -14.71 10.21
C PRO A 218 -15.95 -13.64 9.14
N GLU A 219 -14.71 -13.61 8.64
CA GLU A 219 -14.15 -12.49 7.89
C GLU A 219 -14.46 -12.56 6.39
N TYR A 220 -13.90 -13.54 5.69
CA TYR A 220 -13.98 -13.63 4.23
C TYR A 220 -13.73 -15.08 3.78
N TYR A 221 -13.69 -15.30 2.46
CA TYR A 221 -13.32 -16.56 1.84
C TYR A 221 -12.26 -16.30 0.76
N TYR A 222 -11.37 -17.26 0.54
CA TYR A 222 -10.39 -17.21 -0.55
C TYR A 222 -10.08 -18.59 -1.14
N ALA A 223 -9.63 -18.63 -2.38
CA ALA A 223 -8.92 -19.76 -2.98
C ALA A 223 -7.61 -19.30 -3.64
N VAL A 224 -6.65 -20.22 -3.77
CA VAL A 224 -5.32 -19.96 -4.35
C VAL A 224 -5.01 -21.01 -5.41
N GLY A 225 -4.35 -20.55 -6.47
CA GLY A 225 -3.89 -21.33 -7.60
C GLY A 225 -4.91 -21.37 -8.74
N PRO A 226 -4.51 -21.83 -9.93
CA PRO A 226 -3.18 -22.33 -10.29
C PRO A 226 -2.10 -21.23 -10.41
N THR A 227 -0.84 -21.68 -10.39
CA THR A 227 0.35 -20.85 -10.60
C THR A 227 0.96 -21.18 -11.97
N PHE A 228 1.40 -20.15 -12.71
CA PHE A 228 2.02 -20.25 -14.02
C PHE A 228 3.36 -19.53 -14.06
N GLN A 229 4.28 -20.07 -14.85
CA GLN A 229 5.44 -19.31 -15.31
C GLN A 229 5.08 -18.67 -16.65
N VAL A 230 5.25 -17.35 -16.74
CA VAL A 230 4.93 -16.58 -17.95
C VAL A 230 6.20 -15.93 -18.51
N THR A 231 6.15 -15.53 -19.78
CA THR A 231 7.19 -14.68 -20.38
C THR A 231 6.53 -13.53 -21.10
N TYR A 232 7.19 -12.37 -21.12
CA TYR A 232 6.67 -11.25 -21.89
C TYR A 232 6.80 -11.48 -23.41
N PRO A 233 5.85 -11.01 -24.22
CA PRO A 233 4.53 -10.55 -23.79
C PRO A 233 3.62 -11.74 -23.42
N PHE A 234 2.73 -11.52 -22.44
CA PHE A 234 1.63 -12.44 -22.14
C PHE A 234 0.29 -11.71 -22.14
N SER A 235 -0.78 -12.46 -22.38
CA SER A 235 -2.16 -11.97 -22.36
C SER A 235 -2.97 -12.78 -21.38
N LEU A 236 -3.79 -12.12 -20.58
CA LEU A 236 -4.64 -12.74 -19.57
C LEU A 236 -6.05 -12.18 -19.68
N ASN A 237 -7.04 -13.04 -19.64
CA ASN A 237 -8.40 -12.65 -19.34
C ASN A 237 -8.82 -13.24 -18.01
N LEU A 238 -9.48 -12.43 -17.20
CA LEU A 238 -10.13 -12.83 -15.96
C LEU A 238 -11.64 -12.72 -16.15
N TYR A 239 -12.38 -13.63 -15.54
CA TYR A 239 -13.83 -13.64 -15.63
C TYR A 239 -14.44 -13.88 -14.26
N LEU A 240 -15.47 -13.10 -13.98
CA LEU A 240 -16.39 -13.27 -12.86
C LEU A 240 -17.74 -13.66 -13.45
N ASN A 241 -18.17 -14.91 -13.24
CA ASN A 241 -19.43 -15.42 -13.79
C ASN A 241 -20.39 -15.80 -12.67
N THR A 242 -21.69 -15.66 -12.89
CA THR A 242 -22.71 -16.14 -11.95
C THR A 242 -23.77 -16.99 -12.63
N SER A 243 -24.37 -17.91 -11.88
CA SER A 243 -25.45 -18.79 -12.33
C SER A 243 -26.24 -19.35 -11.13
N VAL A 244 -27.16 -20.27 -11.41
CA VAL A 244 -27.88 -21.07 -10.41
C VAL A 244 -27.59 -22.56 -10.65
N ILE A 245 -26.95 -23.23 -9.69
CA ILE A 245 -26.71 -24.68 -9.72
C ILE A 245 -27.59 -25.34 -8.66
N ASN A 246 -28.37 -26.35 -9.06
CA ASN A 246 -29.24 -27.12 -8.16
C ASN A 246 -30.14 -26.22 -7.29
N GLY A 247 -30.67 -25.14 -7.88
CA GLY A 247 -31.52 -24.16 -7.20
C GLY A 247 -30.79 -23.19 -6.27
N ARG A 248 -29.45 -23.10 -6.32
CA ARG A 248 -28.63 -22.24 -5.45
C ARG A 248 -27.82 -21.23 -6.24
N SER A 249 -27.73 -20.00 -5.72
CA SER A 249 -26.86 -18.96 -6.27
C SER A 249 -25.42 -19.47 -6.32
N THR A 250 -24.72 -19.19 -7.43
CA THR A 250 -23.35 -19.68 -7.66
C THR A 250 -22.50 -18.60 -8.32
N VAL A 251 -21.23 -18.50 -7.92
CA VAL A 251 -20.20 -17.67 -8.57
C VAL A 251 -19.03 -18.54 -9.01
N PHE A 252 -18.35 -18.13 -10.09
CA PHE A 252 -17.17 -18.79 -10.65
C PHE A 252 -16.07 -17.79 -10.93
N TYR A 253 -14.85 -18.19 -10.61
CA TYR A 253 -13.62 -17.47 -10.93
C TYR A 253 -12.91 -18.20 -12.06
N ASN A 254 -12.88 -17.58 -13.24
CA ASN A 254 -12.33 -18.19 -14.44
C ASN A 254 -11.24 -17.32 -15.05
N TYR A 255 -10.42 -17.95 -15.90
CA TYR A 255 -9.32 -17.29 -16.58
C TYR A 255 -9.04 -17.89 -17.96
N SER A 256 -8.35 -17.11 -18.79
CA SER A 256 -7.61 -17.61 -19.94
C SER A 256 -6.27 -16.89 -20.04
N LEU A 257 -5.17 -17.63 -20.14
CA LEU A 257 -3.81 -17.14 -20.24
C LEU A 257 -3.19 -17.57 -21.58
N GLN A 258 -2.60 -16.61 -22.27
CA GLN A 258 -1.74 -16.85 -23.42
C GLN A 258 -0.30 -16.42 -23.08
N THR A 259 0.63 -17.38 -23.10
CA THR A 259 2.05 -17.14 -22.81
C THR A 259 2.90 -18.14 -23.58
N SER A 260 4.06 -17.71 -24.09
CA SER A 260 5.01 -18.60 -24.79
C SER A 260 4.38 -19.42 -25.94
N GLY A 261 3.37 -18.86 -26.62
CA GLY A 261 2.63 -19.55 -27.69
C GLY A 261 1.57 -20.57 -27.21
N ASN A 262 1.44 -20.80 -25.90
CA ASN A 262 0.42 -21.68 -25.33
C ASN A 262 -0.82 -20.88 -24.91
N TYR A 263 -1.99 -21.51 -25.02
CA TYR A 263 -3.26 -21.01 -24.50
C TYR A 263 -3.78 -21.96 -23.42
N ILE A 264 -4.05 -21.43 -22.24
CA ILE A 264 -4.51 -22.17 -21.06
C ILE A 264 -5.77 -21.47 -20.55
N SER A 265 -6.83 -22.21 -20.23
CA SER A 265 -8.04 -21.61 -19.66
C SER A 265 -8.73 -22.57 -18.70
N GLY A 266 -9.43 -22.04 -17.71
CA GLY A 266 -10.13 -22.85 -16.72
C GLY A 266 -10.96 -22.04 -15.74
N SER A 267 -11.65 -22.77 -14.86
CA SER A 267 -12.24 -22.27 -13.62
C SER A 267 -11.38 -22.83 -12.49
N TYR A 268 -10.83 -21.98 -11.63
CA TYR A 268 -10.03 -22.45 -10.50
C TYR A 268 -10.81 -22.48 -9.20
N ASP A 269 -11.88 -21.68 -9.09
CA ASP A 269 -12.79 -21.75 -7.97
C ASP A 269 -14.26 -21.55 -8.36
N ARG A 270 -15.13 -22.16 -7.54
CA ARG A 270 -16.58 -22.07 -7.66
C ARG A 270 -17.19 -22.12 -6.27
N ILE A 271 -18.02 -21.12 -5.97
CA ILE A 271 -18.72 -21.01 -4.70
C ILE A 271 -20.23 -21.15 -4.95
N ILE A 272 -20.85 -22.13 -4.31
CA ILE A 272 -22.30 -22.33 -4.25
C ILE A 272 -22.79 -21.86 -2.89
N PHE A 273 -23.68 -20.87 -2.88
CA PHE A 273 -24.22 -20.28 -1.66
C PHE A 273 -25.29 -21.17 -1.02
N ASN A 274 -25.47 -21.02 0.29
CA ASN A 274 -26.50 -21.75 1.01
C ASN A 274 -27.90 -21.15 0.83
N SER A 275 -28.41 -21.20 -0.40
CA SER A 275 -29.65 -20.53 -0.78
C SER A 275 -30.93 -21.20 -0.30
N THR A 276 -30.95 -22.51 -0.05
CA THR A 276 -32.18 -23.25 0.26
C THR A 276 -32.51 -23.15 1.76
N PRO A 277 -33.69 -22.60 2.15
CA PRO A 277 -34.12 -22.59 3.54
C PRO A 277 -34.52 -24.00 4.01
N SER A 278 -34.31 -24.28 5.30
CA SER A 278 -34.73 -25.56 5.92
C SER A 278 -36.25 -25.79 5.84
N SER A 279 -37.05 -24.71 5.80
CA SER A 279 -38.50 -24.76 5.68
C SER A 279 -39.02 -25.05 4.28
N ASN A 280 -38.19 -24.91 3.24
CA ASN A 280 -38.58 -25.15 1.85
C ASN A 280 -37.43 -25.76 1.03
N PRO A 281 -37.28 -27.10 1.06
CA PRO A 281 -36.20 -27.80 0.36
C PRO A 281 -36.32 -27.78 -1.17
N THR A 282 -37.47 -27.37 -1.73
CA THR A 282 -37.66 -27.22 -3.18
C THR A 282 -37.43 -25.79 -3.67
N TYR A 283 -37.02 -24.88 -2.79
CA TYR A 283 -36.67 -23.51 -3.15
C TYR A 283 -35.59 -23.47 -4.23
N THR A 284 -35.84 -22.65 -5.25
CA THR A 284 -34.88 -22.31 -6.30
C THR A 284 -34.59 -20.82 -6.21
N ALA A 285 -33.32 -20.48 -5.99
CA ALA A 285 -32.85 -19.11 -5.95
C ALA A 285 -33.09 -18.40 -7.31
N PRO A 286 -33.44 -17.10 -7.29
CA PRO A 286 -33.31 -16.28 -8.48
C PRO A 286 -31.84 -16.23 -8.93
N ALA A 287 -31.62 -15.96 -10.21
CA ALA A 287 -30.28 -15.77 -10.74
C ALA A 287 -29.64 -14.52 -10.10
N PRO A 288 -28.44 -14.65 -9.50
CA PRO A 288 -27.68 -13.48 -9.08
C PRO A 288 -27.20 -12.70 -10.30
N GLN A 289 -26.84 -11.44 -10.11
CA GLN A 289 -26.35 -10.57 -11.17
C GLN A 289 -25.27 -9.64 -10.63
N TYR A 290 -24.23 -9.36 -11.40
CA TYR A 290 -23.35 -8.24 -11.09
C TYR A 290 -24.08 -6.94 -11.38
N LEU A 291 -24.09 -6.05 -10.40
CA LEU A 291 -24.77 -4.75 -10.48
C LEU A 291 -23.72 -3.64 -10.52
N ILE A 292 -23.88 -2.74 -11.49
CA ILE A 292 -23.16 -1.48 -11.60
C ILE A 292 -24.20 -0.35 -11.47
N SER A 293 -24.03 0.58 -10.53
CA SER A 293 -25.02 1.63 -10.22
C SER A 293 -24.38 2.95 -9.79
N GLY A 294 -24.68 4.01 -10.54
CA GLY A 294 -24.16 5.36 -10.23
C GLY A 294 -24.90 6.10 -9.13
N ASN A 295 -25.91 5.52 -8.47
CA ASN A 295 -26.70 6.18 -7.43
C ASN A 295 -26.95 5.35 -6.17
N THR A 296 -26.52 4.09 -6.16
CA THR A 296 -26.76 3.15 -5.05
C THR A 296 -25.43 2.60 -4.52
N TYR A 297 -25.24 2.67 -3.21
CA TYR A 297 -24.16 1.94 -2.51
C TYR A 297 -24.62 0.54 -2.16
N THR A 298 -23.67 -0.36 -1.93
CA THR A 298 -23.99 -1.66 -1.35
C THR A 298 -24.56 -1.49 0.06
N PRO A 299 -25.22 -2.52 0.63
CA PRO A 299 -25.78 -2.46 1.98
C PRO A 299 -24.75 -2.19 3.10
N ASP A 300 -23.45 -2.22 2.81
CA ASP A 300 -22.39 -1.74 3.71
C ASP A 300 -22.45 -0.23 3.99
N GLY A 301 -23.12 0.53 3.12
CA GLY A 301 -23.36 1.96 3.24
C GLY A 301 -22.34 2.87 2.59
N TYR A 302 -21.28 2.35 1.95
CA TYR A 302 -20.19 3.20 1.44
C TYR A 302 -19.46 2.67 0.20
N ILE A 303 -19.42 1.36 -0.05
CA ILE A 303 -18.84 0.82 -1.30
C ILE A 303 -19.86 0.94 -2.45
N PRO A 304 -19.48 1.46 -3.63
CA PRO A 304 -20.37 1.47 -4.79
C PRO A 304 -20.61 0.07 -5.35
N TYR A 305 -21.77 -0.10 -5.99
CA TYR A 305 -21.98 -1.16 -6.96
C TYR A 305 -21.27 -0.80 -8.26
N ASP A 306 -20.12 -1.42 -8.53
CA ASP A 306 -19.35 -1.19 -9.74
C ASP A 306 -18.66 -2.48 -10.24
N ALA A 307 -17.83 -2.30 -11.27
CA ALA A 307 -16.86 -3.27 -11.71
C ALA A 307 -15.54 -2.56 -12.01
N GLU A 308 -14.42 -3.20 -11.70
CA GLU A 308 -13.09 -2.62 -11.86
C GLU A 308 -12.05 -3.68 -12.25
N ILE A 309 -11.05 -3.26 -13.04
CA ILE A 309 -9.78 -3.96 -13.21
C ILE A 309 -8.65 -2.98 -12.86
N MET A 310 -7.79 -3.35 -11.94
CA MET A 310 -6.81 -2.42 -11.37
C MET A 310 -5.46 -3.07 -11.09
N LEU A 311 -4.42 -2.25 -11.01
CA LEU A 311 -3.09 -2.59 -10.54
C LEU A 311 -2.94 -2.09 -9.10
N GLY A 312 -2.58 -2.99 -8.18
CA GLY A 312 -2.34 -2.68 -6.76
C GLY A 312 -1.10 -3.35 -6.20
N GLY A 313 -0.83 -3.09 -4.93
CA GLY A 313 0.14 -3.85 -4.13
C GLY A 313 -0.17 -5.36 -4.08
N PRO A 314 0.82 -6.18 -3.69
CA PRO A 314 0.73 -7.63 -3.72
C PRO A 314 -0.23 -8.28 -2.69
N GLY A 315 -0.73 -7.53 -1.69
CA GLY A 315 -1.80 -8.00 -0.79
C GLY A 315 -1.87 -7.23 0.53
N GLY A 316 -2.85 -7.57 1.36
CA GLY A 316 -3.04 -7.01 2.72
C GLY A 316 -3.08 -5.48 2.80
N GLY A 317 -3.61 -4.83 1.76
CA GLY A 317 -3.73 -3.37 1.71
C GLY A 317 -2.44 -2.62 1.37
N SER A 318 -1.39 -3.29 0.89
CA SER A 318 -0.12 -2.65 0.54
C SER A 318 -0.18 -1.85 -0.78
N THR A 319 0.91 -1.16 -1.12
CA THR A 319 0.99 -0.35 -2.35
C THR A 319 2.02 -0.94 -3.33
N ALA A 320 1.80 -0.72 -4.62
CA ALA A 320 2.78 -0.99 -5.67
C ALA A 320 3.44 0.31 -6.16
N ASN A 321 4.77 0.30 -6.23
CA ASN A 321 5.56 1.37 -6.84
C ASN A 321 6.03 0.92 -8.21
N VAL A 322 5.34 1.35 -9.26
CA VAL A 322 5.65 0.96 -10.63
C VAL A 322 6.76 1.86 -11.17
N LEU A 323 7.89 1.25 -11.54
CA LEU A 323 9.06 1.94 -12.11
C LEU A 323 9.02 1.95 -13.64
N ASN A 324 8.45 0.90 -14.23
CA ASN A 324 8.25 0.76 -15.66
C ASN A 324 7.06 -0.16 -15.92
N ILE A 325 6.20 0.18 -16.87
CA ILE A 325 5.14 -0.72 -17.34
C ILE A 325 4.82 -0.43 -18.81
N SER A 326 4.54 -1.48 -19.56
CA SER A 326 3.93 -1.41 -20.88
C SER A 326 2.83 -2.46 -20.95
N ALA A 327 1.60 -2.04 -20.68
CA ALA A 327 0.45 -2.93 -20.68
C ALA A 327 -0.80 -2.28 -21.26
N THR A 328 -1.76 -3.10 -21.67
CA THR A 328 -3.11 -2.64 -22.04
C THR A 328 -4.17 -3.35 -21.23
N MET A 329 -5.24 -2.66 -20.86
CA MET A 329 -6.38 -3.20 -20.14
C MET A 329 -7.70 -2.93 -20.89
N GLN A 330 -8.66 -3.84 -20.74
CA GLN A 330 -10.07 -3.62 -21.07
C GLN A 330 -10.95 -4.19 -19.97
N LEU A 331 -12.08 -3.53 -19.71
CA LEU A 331 -13.12 -4.00 -18.81
C LEU A 331 -14.43 -4.15 -19.58
N LYS A 332 -15.06 -5.33 -19.47
CA LYS A 332 -16.20 -5.74 -20.29
C LYS A 332 -17.29 -6.40 -19.46
N TYR A 333 -18.53 -6.29 -19.91
CA TYR A 333 -19.67 -7.02 -19.37
C TYR A 333 -20.28 -7.94 -20.44
N MET A 334 -20.90 -9.03 -20.02
CA MET A 334 -21.69 -9.89 -20.90
C MET A 334 -23.00 -9.19 -21.28
N ASN A 335 -23.10 -8.73 -22.53
CA ASN A 335 -24.33 -8.15 -23.04
C ASN A 335 -25.31 -9.29 -23.38
N ALA A 336 -26.38 -9.39 -22.60
CA ALA A 336 -27.40 -10.43 -22.77
C ALA A 336 -28.14 -10.36 -24.12
N THR A 337 -28.19 -9.19 -24.76
CA THR A 337 -28.87 -9.01 -26.05
C THR A 337 -28.03 -9.55 -27.20
N THR A 338 -26.72 -9.31 -27.18
CA THR A 338 -25.80 -9.79 -28.24
C THR A 338 -25.15 -11.13 -27.92
N ALA A 339 -25.29 -11.61 -26.67
CA ALA A 339 -24.60 -12.78 -26.14
C ALA A 339 -23.08 -12.72 -26.31
N SER A 340 -22.51 -11.51 -26.16
CA SER A 340 -21.08 -11.26 -26.31
C SER A 340 -20.59 -10.24 -25.28
N TYR A 341 -19.28 -10.26 -25.00
CA TYR A 341 -18.66 -9.24 -24.16
C TYR A 341 -18.62 -7.90 -24.90
N ALA A 342 -19.12 -6.86 -24.24
CA ALA A 342 -19.05 -5.47 -24.68
C ALA A 342 -18.29 -4.64 -23.64
N ASN A 343 -17.61 -3.58 -24.09
CA ASN A 343 -16.95 -2.65 -23.17
C ASN A 343 -18.00 -1.91 -22.34
N PHE A 344 -17.65 -1.55 -21.11
CA PHE A 344 -18.48 -0.63 -20.33
C PHE A 344 -18.58 0.73 -21.04
N PRO A 345 -19.77 1.35 -21.07
CA PRO A 345 -20.00 2.58 -21.84
C PRO A 345 -19.26 3.79 -21.27
N ASP A 346 -18.94 3.79 -19.97
CA ASP A 346 -18.24 4.84 -19.25
C ASP A 346 -17.31 4.25 -18.20
N THR A 347 -16.14 4.87 -18.06
CA THR A 347 -15.12 4.41 -17.11
C THR A 347 -14.28 5.55 -16.57
N PHE A 348 -13.70 5.33 -15.40
CA PHE A 348 -12.60 6.11 -14.83
C PHE A 348 -11.31 5.30 -14.89
N ASP A 349 -10.17 5.96 -14.70
CA ASP A 349 -8.86 5.32 -14.63
C ASP A 349 -8.50 4.77 -13.23
N VAL A 350 -9.49 4.62 -12.35
CA VAL A 350 -9.31 4.24 -10.95
C VAL A 350 -10.42 3.30 -10.45
N GLY A 351 -10.04 2.38 -9.58
CA GLY A 351 -10.95 1.59 -8.76
C GLY A 351 -11.40 2.31 -7.47
N SER A 352 -12.24 1.67 -6.65
CA SER A 352 -12.71 2.27 -5.38
C SER A 352 -12.78 1.33 -4.19
N GLN A 353 -12.79 0.02 -4.41
CA GLN A 353 -13.13 -0.96 -3.38
C GLN A 353 -11.95 -1.57 -2.70
N THR A 354 -10.84 -1.79 -3.40
CA THR A 354 -9.72 -2.49 -2.79
C THR A 354 -8.80 -1.53 -2.04
N GLY A 355 -8.18 -2.08 -1.02
CA GLY A 355 -7.21 -1.43 -0.15
C GLY A 355 -5.82 -1.33 -0.73
N GLU A 356 -5.50 -2.22 -1.66
CA GLU A 356 -4.22 -2.19 -2.36
C GLU A 356 -4.20 -1.05 -3.38
N THR A 357 -3.14 -0.24 -3.33
CA THR A 357 -3.00 0.94 -4.20
C THR A 357 -1.81 0.81 -5.12
N SER A 358 -1.68 1.72 -6.07
CA SER A 358 -0.46 1.89 -6.86
C SER A 358 -0.13 3.36 -7.08
N GLN A 359 1.14 3.60 -7.41
CA GLN A 359 1.64 4.87 -7.91
C GLN A 359 2.70 4.64 -9.00
N GLY A 360 3.00 5.70 -9.75
CA GLY A 360 3.93 5.63 -10.89
C GLY A 360 3.30 5.02 -12.14
N VAL A 361 1.97 4.94 -12.21
CA VAL A 361 1.20 4.44 -13.36
C VAL A 361 0.40 5.58 -13.98
N ALA A 362 0.68 5.90 -15.24
CA ALA A 362 -0.13 6.78 -16.08
C ALA A 362 -1.03 5.95 -16.99
N VAL A 363 -2.33 6.24 -16.99
CA VAL A 363 -3.36 5.49 -17.73
C VAL A 363 -3.92 6.34 -18.88
N SER A 364 -3.49 6.07 -20.11
CA SER A 364 -4.12 6.68 -21.30
C SER A 364 -5.15 5.75 -21.92
N TRP A 365 -5.98 6.22 -22.86
CA TRP A 365 -6.92 5.34 -23.56
C TRP A 365 -7.04 5.66 -25.05
N SER A 366 -7.57 4.68 -25.79
CA SER A 366 -7.89 4.81 -27.21
C SER A 366 -9.40 4.86 -27.45
N SER A 367 -9.82 5.19 -28.66
CA SER A 367 -11.23 5.22 -29.07
C SER A 367 -11.93 3.86 -29.11
N ASN A 368 -11.20 2.76 -28.90
CA ASN A 368 -11.73 1.40 -28.87
C ASN A 368 -11.91 0.88 -27.42
N ASP A 369 -11.96 1.79 -26.45
CA ASP A 369 -12.10 1.51 -25.01
C ASP A 369 -11.00 0.56 -24.50
N VAL A 370 -9.77 0.86 -24.89
CA VAL A 370 -8.56 0.16 -24.43
C VAL A 370 -7.73 1.16 -23.64
N ALA A 371 -7.51 0.87 -22.36
CA ALA A 371 -6.56 1.60 -21.53
C ALA A 371 -5.14 1.13 -21.82
N THR A 372 -4.18 2.04 -21.84
CA THR A 372 -2.74 1.79 -21.99
C THR A 372 -2.03 2.32 -20.76
N LEU A 373 -1.34 1.44 -20.06
CA LEU A 373 -0.58 1.72 -18.85
C LEU A 373 0.88 1.96 -19.23
N THR A 374 1.42 3.09 -18.78
CA THR A 374 2.83 3.48 -18.89
C THR A 374 3.35 3.96 -17.53
N ALA A 375 4.66 3.93 -17.30
CA ALA A 375 5.20 4.55 -16.10
C ALA A 375 5.10 6.08 -16.19
N GLY A 376 4.50 6.70 -15.18
CA GLY A 376 4.24 8.14 -15.16
C GLY A 376 3.37 8.58 -13.99
N PRO A 377 2.91 9.85 -13.96
CA PRO A 377 2.10 10.35 -12.87
C PRO A 377 0.72 9.70 -12.86
N SER A 378 0.32 9.23 -11.68
CA SER A 378 -0.97 8.61 -11.39
C SER A 378 -1.99 9.70 -11.03
N TYR A 379 -2.79 10.08 -12.02
CA TYR A 379 -3.92 10.98 -11.84
C TYR A 379 -5.23 10.21 -11.82
N VAL A 380 -6.28 10.83 -11.30
CA VAL A 380 -7.63 10.29 -11.33
C VAL A 380 -8.51 11.15 -12.24
N TYR A 381 -9.14 10.54 -13.23
CA TYR A 381 -10.08 11.19 -14.14
C TYR A 381 -11.03 10.22 -14.83
N GLY A 382 -12.14 10.75 -15.36
CA GLY A 382 -12.99 9.99 -16.28
C GLY A 382 -12.25 9.73 -17.59
N MET A 383 -12.54 8.61 -18.25
CA MET A 383 -11.96 8.22 -19.54
C MET A 383 -13.00 8.32 -20.67
N TRP A 384 -13.23 7.24 -21.42
CA TRP A 384 -14.29 7.19 -22.44
C TRP A 384 -15.67 7.20 -21.79
N GLY A 385 -16.70 7.61 -22.55
CA GLY A 385 -18.07 7.79 -22.07
C GLY A 385 -18.30 8.98 -21.14
N LEU A 386 -17.24 9.47 -20.48
CA LEU A 386 -17.26 10.63 -19.59
C LEU A 386 -16.66 11.89 -20.18
N ASN A 387 -15.77 11.75 -21.17
CA ASN A 387 -15.17 12.85 -21.91
C ASN A 387 -15.65 12.87 -23.36
N SER A 388 -15.35 13.98 -24.05
CA SER A 388 -15.58 14.11 -25.49
C SER A 388 -14.86 13.00 -26.26
N ILE A 389 -15.56 12.39 -27.21
CA ILE A 389 -15.00 11.41 -28.15
C ILE A 389 -13.80 12.05 -28.86
N GLY A 390 -12.67 11.34 -28.88
CA GLY A 390 -11.45 11.81 -29.53
C GLY A 390 -10.64 12.83 -28.72
N LEU A 391 -10.86 12.93 -27.40
CA LEU A 391 -9.95 13.69 -26.52
C LEU A 391 -8.50 13.22 -26.78
N PRO A 392 -7.57 14.12 -27.14
CA PRO A 392 -6.21 13.75 -27.47
C PRO A 392 -5.45 13.23 -26.25
N MET A 393 -4.73 12.13 -26.41
CA MET A 393 -3.71 11.70 -25.48
C MET A 393 -2.38 12.33 -25.88
N TYR A 394 -1.84 13.20 -25.04
CA TYR A 394 -0.55 13.85 -25.27
C TYR A 394 0.55 12.99 -24.68
N THR A 395 1.54 12.64 -25.50
CA THR A 395 2.77 12.00 -25.03
C THR A 395 3.73 13.03 -24.48
N TYR A 396 4.34 12.74 -23.34
CA TYR A 396 5.38 13.53 -22.69
C TYR A 396 6.61 12.65 -22.56
N SER A 397 7.75 13.12 -23.07
CA SER A 397 9.02 12.42 -22.90
C SER A 397 10.15 13.38 -22.59
N GLY A 398 11.23 12.88 -21.99
CA GLY A 398 12.43 13.66 -21.73
C GLY A 398 13.43 12.88 -20.89
N SER A 399 14.46 13.59 -20.41
CA SER A 399 15.42 13.04 -19.47
C SER A 399 15.83 14.05 -18.40
N VAL A 400 16.28 13.53 -17.26
CA VAL A 400 16.78 14.31 -16.13
C VAL A 400 18.19 13.84 -15.76
N ASN A 401 19.07 14.79 -15.46
CA ASN A 401 20.37 14.54 -14.88
C ASN A 401 20.52 15.36 -13.59
N PRO A 402 20.80 14.74 -12.43
CA PRO A 402 21.05 13.30 -12.22
C PRO A 402 19.86 12.36 -12.50
N PRO A 403 20.12 11.11 -12.93
CA PRO A 403 19.09 10.15 -13.34
C PRO A 403 18.25 9.59 -12.19
N ASN A 404 18.71 9.73 -10.94
CA ASN A 404 17.98 9.36 -9.72
C ASN A 404 17.26 10.55 -9.07
N SER A 405 16.99 11.62 -9.83
CA SER A 405 16.16 12.73 -9.38
C SER A 405 14.70 12.30 -9.25
N PHE A 406 13.95 12.94 -8.36
CA PHE A 406 12.50 12.80 -8.27
C PHE A 406 11.83 13.82 -9.17
N VAL A 407 10.88 13.36 -9.99
CA VAL A 407 10.03 14.24 -10.81
C VAL A 407 8.61 14.09 -10.29
N PHE A 408 7.98 15.20 -9.95
CA PHE A 408 6.55 15.27 -9.69
C PHE A 408 5.91 16.19 -10.72
N ALA A 409 4.76 15.80 -11.23
CA ALA A 409 3.98 16.61 -12.16
C ALA A 409 2.58 16.87 -11.57
N SER A 410 2.02 18.04 -11.85
CA SER A 410 0.64 18.38 -11.51
C SER A 410 -0.09 18.97 -12.72
N PRO A 411 -1.40 18.72 -12.90
CA PRO A 411 -2.20 19.36 -13.94
C PRO A 411 -2.26 20.88 -13.73
N GLY A 412 -2.18 21.64 -14.83
CA GLY A 412 -2.27 23.10 -14.79
C GLY A 412 -0.93 23.81 -14.53
N ASN A 413 -1.01 25.12 -14.31
CA ASN A 413 0.13 26.01 -14.07
C ASN A 413 -0.37 27.20 -13.22
N PRO A 414 0.19 27.47 -12.01
CA PRO A 414 1.44 26.97 -11.43
C PRO A 414 1.40 25.51 -10.91
N PHE A 415 2.56 25.00 -10.49
CA PHE A 415 2.71 23.69 -9.83
C PHE A 415 1.87 23.62 -8.56
N ASN A 416 1.09 22.54 -8.42
CA ASN A 416 0.21 22.29 -7.28
C ASN A 416 0.62 20.99 -6.58
N GLN A 417 1.20 21.11 -5.39
CA GLN A 417 1.66 19.97 -4.60
C GLN A 417 0.54 18.99 -4.23
N THR A 418 -0.69 19.47 -3.98
CA THR A 418 -1.82 18.63 -3.59
C THR A 418 -2.32 17.74 -4.74
N LEU A 419 -2.10 18.16 -5.98
CA LEU A 419 -2.46 17.40 -7.19
C LEU A 419 -1.25 16.78 -7.88
N ALA A 420 -0.08 16.88 -7.26
CA ALA A 420 1.14 16.39 -7.86
C ALA A 420 1.24 14.87 -7.69
N SER A 421 1.69 14.19 -8.73
CA SER A 421 1.96 12.76 -8.69
C SER A 421 3.37 12.47 -9.21
N TRP A 422 3.96 11.40 -8.68
CA TRP A 422 5.32 10.99 -8.99
C TRP A 422 5.45 10.46 -10.42
N VAL A 423 6.49 10.89 -11.12
CA VAL A 423 6.89 10.40 -12.43
C VAL A 423 8.15 9.56 -12.26
N PRO A 424 8.04 8.22 -12.31
CA PRO A 424 9.19 7.34 -12.25
C PRO A 424 10.18 7.62 -13.38
N LEU A 425 11.46 7.57 -13.07
CA LEU A 425 12.54 7.66 -14.04
C LEU A 425 13.17 6.29 -14.26
N SER A 426 13.59 6.02 -15.50
CA SER A 426 14.49 4.89 -15.77
C SER A 426 15.84 5.07 -15.05
N ASN A 427 16.65 4.01 -14.98
CA ASN A 427 18.01 4.10 -14.39
C ASN A 427 18.91 5.15 -15.09
N THR A 428 18.57 5.54 -16.34
CA THR A 428 19.27 6.58 -17.12
C THR A 428 18.59 7.94 -17.06
N GLY A 429 17.57 8.10 -16.22
CA GLY A 429 16.87 9.37 -15.97
C GLY A 429 15.79 9.71 -16.99
N GLN A 430 15.33 8.75 -17.79
CA GLN A 430 14.33 8.97 -18.85
C GLN A 430 12.91 8.76 -18.34
N TYR A 431 11.96 9.51 -18.89
CA TYR A 431 10.52 9.31 -18.70
C TYR A 431 9.78 9.36 -20.03
N SER A 432 8.68 8.61 -20.14
CA SER A 432 7.77 8.66 -21.29
C SER A 432 6.38 8.16 -20.90
N PHE A 433 5.38 9.04 -20.93
CA PHE A 433 3.99 8.71 -20.58
C PHE A 433 3.00 9.45 -21.47
N ALA A 434 1.74 9.02 -21.48
CA ALA A 434 0.66 9.68 -22.22
C ALA A 434 -0.53 9.99 -21.31
N LEU A 435 -1.11 11.18 -21.44
CA LEU A 435 -2.21 11.66 -20.60
C LEU A 435 -3.16 12.60 -21.38
N PRO A 436 -4.42 12.77 -20.94
CA PRO A 436 -5.38 13.69 -21.56
C PRO A 436 -5.11 15.19 -21.31
N TYR A 437 -4.11 15.51 -20.49
CA TYR A 437 -3.79 16.89 -20.14
C TYR A 437 -2.86 17.51 -21.19
N GLY A 438 -3.12 18.77 -21.55
CA GLY A 438 -2.33 19.47 -22.58
C GLY A 438 -1.03 20.12 -22.10
N LYS A 439 -0.97 20.65 -20.87
CA LYS A 439 0.26 21.16 -20.25
C LYS A 439 0.30 20.74 -18.79
N LEU A 440 1.48 20.30 -18.33
CA LEU A 440 1.72 19.95 -16.94
C LEU A 440 2.79 20.87 -16.37
N SER A 441 2.64 21.25 -15.11
CA SER A 441 3.73 21.85 -14.32
C SER A 441 4.47 20.72 -13.60
N SER A 442 5.78 20.85 -13.41
CA SER A 442 6.58 19.85 -12.73
C SER A 442 7.60 20.43 -11.77
N SER A 443 7.93 19.65 -10.75
CA SER A 443 9.00 19.88 -9.79
C SER A 443 10.01 18.75 -9.87
N ILE A 444 11.25 19.08 -10.23
CA ILE A 444 12.36 18.13 -10.39
C ILE A 444 13.34 18.39 -9.25
N MET A 445 13.59 17.37 -8.44
CA MET A 445 14.24 17.53 -7.13
C MET A 445 15.25 16.41 -6.86
N LEU A 446 16.37 16.77 -6.24
CA LEU A 446 17.31 15.83 -5.66
C LEU A 446 18.06 16.56 -4.53
N SER A 447 18.19 15.89 -3.39
CA SER A 447 18.98 16.39 -2.26
C SER A 447 20.40 16.80 -2.68
N ASN A 448 20.90 17.91 -2.12
CA ASN A 448 22.14 18.57 -2.54
C ASN A 448 22.14 19.16 -3.97
N TYR A 449 20.96 19.35 -4.58
CA TYR A 449 20.79 20.09 -5.84
C TYR A 449 19.68 21.12 -5.70
N ASN A 450 19.77 22.20 -6.48
CA ASN A 450 18.70 23.18 -6.58
C ASN A 450 17.47 22.56 -7.26
N PRO A 451 16.28 22.58 -6.63
CA PRO A 451 15.06 22.08 -7.25
C PRO A 451 14.68 22.96 -8.44
N MET A 452 14.11 22.37 -9.48
CA MET A 452 13.69 23.06 -10.68
C MET A 452 12.18 22.91 -10.88
N LEU A 453 11.48 24.05 -10.94
CA LEU A 453 10.10 24.12 -11.40
C LEU A 453 10.09 24.38 -12.90
N THR A 454 9.43 23.52 -13.67
CA THR A 454 9.33 23.66 -15.13
C THR A 454 7.94 23.28 -15.63
N THR A 455 7.72 23.45 -16.93
CA THR A 455 6.51 23.00 -17.62
C THR A 455 6.89 21.83 -18.52
N LEU A 456 6.17 20.72 -18.40
CA LEU A 456 6.22 19.64 -19.37
C LEU A 456 5.21 19.96 -20.48
N ASN A 457 5.72 20.09 -21.71
CA ASN A 457 4.91 20.24 -22.91
C ASN A 457 4.78 18.89 -23.60
N PRO A 458 3.68 18.65 -24.35
CA PRO A 458 3.54 17.49 -25.21
C PRO A 458 4.72 17.37 -26.18
N GLY A 459 5.20 16.15 -26.37
CA GLY A 459 6.39 15.81 -27.12
C GLY A 459 7.62 15.65 -26.23
N ASN A 460 8.79 15.92 -26.82
CA ASN A 460 10.07 15.76 -26.16
C ASN A 460 10.49 17.06 -25.45
N ASN A 461 10.65 17.00 -24.13
CA ASN A 461 11.08 18.09 -23.27
C ASN A 461 12.61 18.21 -23.16
N GLY A 462 13.36 17.31 -23.84
CA GLY A 462 14.81 17.31 -23.85
C GLY A 462 15.42 16.88 -22.51
N LEU A 463 16.69 17.25 -22.31
CA LEU A 463 17.42 16.99 -21.07
C LEU A 463 17.26 18.17 -20.10
N THR A 464 16.80 17.87 -18.88
CA THR A 464 16.86 18.79 -17.75
C THR A 464 18.06 18.45 -16.86
N THR A 465 18.89 19.43 -16.51
CA THR A 465 20.03 19.23 -15.62
C THR A 465 19.86 20.04 -14.33
N LEU A 466 19.86 19.36 -13.19
CA LEU A 466 19.89 20.02 -11.89
C LEU A 466 21.28 20.55 -11.58
N THR A 467 21.35 21.71 -10.94
CA THR A 467 22.62 22.30 -10.50
C THR A 467 22.93 21.88 -9.07
N TYR A 468 24.10 21.30 -8.84
CA TYR A 468 24.55 20.88 -7.52
C TYR A 468 24.66 22.09 -6.57
N ASP A 469 24.05 21.97 -5.39
CA ASP A 469 24.13 22.95 -4.31
C ASP A 469 24.00 22.22 -2.95
N TYR A 470 25.14 21.96 -2.33
CA TYR A 470 25.22 21.26 -1.04
C TYR A 470 24.51 21.99 0.11
N ARG A 471 24.21 23.30 -0.05
CA ARG A 471 23.51 24.09 0.98
C ARG A 471 22.04 23.72 1.09
N MET A 472 21.49 23.08 0.05
CA MET A 472 20.11 22.57 0.08
C MET A 472 19.92 21.44 1.09
N GLY A 473 20.99 20.68 1.40
CA GLY A 473 20.93 19.52 2.28
C GLY A 473 20.03 18.41 1.75
N VAL A 474 19.59 17.52 2.66
CA VAL A 474 18.70 16.40 2.33
C VAL A 474 17.24 16.74 2.51
N TYR A 475 16.62 17.23 1.43
CA TYR A 475 15.20 17.59 1.39
C TYR A 475 14.36 16.61 0.53
N THR A 476 14.98 15.58 -0.01
CA THR A 476 14.36 14.44 -0.71
C THR A 476 14.89 13.14 -0.11
N PRO A 477 14.23 11.99 -0.32
CA PRO A 477 14.88 10.70 -0.16
C PRO A 477 16.19 10.59 -0.97
N LEU A 478 17.02 9.62 -0.61
CA LEU A 478 18.30 9.32 -1.26
C LEU A 478 18.22 7.96 -1.93
N TYR A 479 18.02 7.94 -3.25
CA TYR A 479 17.81 6.70 -4.00
C TYR A 479 19.00 6.43 -4.93
N ALA A 480 19.49 5.19 -4.94
CA ALA A 480 20.40 4.67 -5.95
C ALA A 480 19.97 3.25 -6.34
N MET A 481 19.59 3.09 -7.60
CA MET A 481 19.13 1.82 -8.18
C MET A 481 20.26 0.98 -8.77
N ASP A 482 21.47 1.54 -8.84
CA ASP A 482 22.70 0.86 -9.23
C ASP A 482 23.95 1.65 -8.76
N ASN A 483 25.13 1.05 -8.92
CA ASN A 483 26.41 1.66 -8.58
C ASN A 483 26.68 3.00 -9.31
N ALA A 484 26.13 3.19 -10.50
CA ALA A 484 26.37 4.40 -11.30
C ALA A 484 25.61 5.62 -10.75
N GLN A 485 24.51 5.38 -10.03
CA GLN A 485 23.69 6.41 -9.40
C GLN A 485 24.24 6.89 -8.04
N LEU A 486 25.00 6.06 -7.32
CA LEU A 486 25.55 6.38 -5.99
C LEU A 486 26.29 7.72 -5.93
N LYS A 487 27.07 8.04 -6.96
CA LYS A 487 27.86 9.28 -7.02
C LYS A 487 27.01 10.55 -6.90
N TYR A 488 25.72 10.50 -7.24
CA TYR A 488 24.84 11.66 -7.20
C TYR A 488 24.24 11.92 -5.82
N ILE A 489 24.24 10.93 -4.92
CA ILE A 489 23.79 11.05 -3.53
C ILE A 489 24.94 10.97 -2.51
N SER A 490 26.17 10.77 -3.00
CA SER A 490 27.38 10.70 -2.18
C SER A 490 28.04 12.08 -2.07
N PHE A 491 28.61 12.36 -0.90
CA PHE A 491 29.38 13.57 -0.67
C PHE A 491 30.79 13.51 -1.30
N TYR A 492 31.42 12.34 -1.23
CA TYR A 492 32.67 12.02 -1.94
C TYR A 492 32.81 10.51 -2.16
N GLY A 493 33.92 10.11 -2.78
CA GLY A 493 34.28 8.71 -3.00
C GLY A 493 34.13 8.27 -4.44
N ASN A 494 34.59 7.05 -4.74
CA ASN A 494 34.45 6.44 -6.07
C ASN A 494 33.93 4.99 -6.01
N GLY A 495 33.57 4.49 -4.83
CA GLY A 495 33.00 3.15 -4.64
C GLY A 495 34.02 2.02 -4.52
N GLN A 496 35.33 2.32 -4.50
CA GLN A 496 36.37 1.33 -4.23
C GLN A 496 36.57 1.12 -2.73
N GLN A 497 37.07 -0.04 -2.29
CA GLN A 497 37.30 -0.31 -0.86
C GLN A 497 38.17 0.73 -0.16
N GLY A 498 39.24 1.19 -0.83
CA GLY A 498 40.12 2.23 -0.30
C GLY A 498 39.58 3.66 -0.47
N ASN A 499 38.47 3.83 -1.18
CA ASN A 499 37.83 5.13 -1.44
C ASN A 499 36.31 4.96 -1.61
N PRO A 500 35.62 4.50 -0.54
CA PRO A 500 34.21 4.17 -0.61
C PRO A 500 33.40 5.42 -0.97
N TYR A 501 32.25 5.23 -1.60
CA TYR A 501 31.24 6.28 -1.66
C TYR A 501 30.80 6.62 -0.24
N VAL A 502 30.81 7.90 0.14
CA VAL A 502 30.40 8.34 1.47
C VAL A 502 29.13 9.16 1.36
N ILE A 503 28.03 8.59 1.87
CA ILE A 503 26.75 9.25 2.07
C ILE A 503 26.83 9.91 3.46
N TYR A 504 27.25 11.18 3.45
CA TYR A 504 27.34 12.07 4.60
C TYR A 504 26.58 13.33 4.26
N ASN A 505 25.56 13.67 5.05
CA ASN A 505 24.55 14.58 4.58
C ASN A 505 24.09 15.54 5.68
N ASN A 506 24.06 16.83 5.34
CA ASN A 506 23.50 17.84 6.22
C ASN A 506 21.97 17.73 6.25
N ALA A 507 21.38 17.99 7.42
CA ALA A 507 19.94 18.12 7.55
C ALA A 507 19.38 19.17 6.57
N PRO A 508 18.15 19.00 6.07
CA PRO A 508 17.50 20.00 5.22
C PRO A 508 17.38 21.33 5.96
N MET A 509 17.45 22.45 5.23
CA MET A 509 17.27 23.79 5.83
C MET A 509 15.93 23.94 6.57
N SER A 510 14.89 23.23 6.12
CA SER A 510 13.55 23.20 6.73
C SER A 510 13.43 22.28 7.94
N GLY A 511 14.40 21.38 8.17
CA GLY A 511 14.30 20.28 9.12
C GLY A 511 13.43 19.09 8.67
N TYR A 512 12.80 19.17 7.49
CA TYR A 512 11.93 18.12 6.94
C TYR A 512 12.22 17.86 5.46
N LEU A 513 11.95 16.65 5.00
CA LEU A 513 11.83 16.35 3.57
C LEU A 513 10.68 17.16 2.95
N ASN A 514 10.71 17.31 1.63
CA ASN A 514 9.62 17.91 0.88
C ASN A 514 8.30 17.15 1.18
N PRO A 515 7.18 17.84 1.44
CA PRO A 515 5.91 17.20 1.79
C PRO A 515 5.41 16.14 0.79
N LEU A 516 5.83 16.20 -0.47
CA LEU A 516 5.51 15.20 -1.49
C LEU A 516 6.01 13.78 -1.16
N PHE A 517 6.95 13.63 -0.23
CA PHE A 517 7.45 12.32 0.20
C PHE A 517 6.75 11.77 1.46
N GLY A 518 5.82 12.53 2.05
CA GLY A 518 4.99 12.11 3.19
C GLY A 518 3.69 11.40 2.79
N GLU A 519 3.64 10.86 1.57
CA GLU A 519 2.49 10.18 0.99
C GLU A 519 2.31 8.78 1.60
N LEU A 520 1.06 8.46 1.93
CA LEU A 520 0.64 7.19 2.54
C LEU A 520 -0.55 6.65 1.74
N ASN A 521 -0.71 5.33 1.65
CA ASN A 521 -1.95 4.74 1.14
C ASN A 521 -3.03 4.56 2.24
N ASP A 522 -4.14 3.91 1.90
CA ASP A 522 -5.29 3.71 2.81
C ASP A 522 -5.00 2.86 4.04
N TYR A 523 -3.89 2.11 4.04
CA TYR A 523 -3.42 1.32 5.17
C TYR A 523 -2.13 1.89 5.77
N ALA A 524 -1.88 3.17 5.49
CA ALA A 524 -0.76 3.94 5.97
C ALA A 524 0.62 3.38 5.58
N PHE A 525 0.71 2.60 4.50
CA PHE A 525 1.96 2.22 3.88
C PHE A 525 2.61 3.47 3.25
N PRO A 526 3.84 3.83 3.62
CA PRO A 526 4.50 4.99 3.05
C PRO A 526 4.93 4.71 1.62
N ALA A 527 4.63 5.65 0.72
CA ALA A 527 4.94 5.53 -0.70
C ALA A 527 6.46 5.54 -0.99
N PHE A 528 7.26 6.10 -0.06
CA PHE A 528 8.71 6.25 -0.19
C PHE A 528 9.43 5.79 1.09
N SER A 529 10.67 5.31 0.90
CA SER A 529 11.68 5.19 1.97
C SER A 529 12.57 6.43 2.03
N GLY A 530 13.34 6.61 3.10
CA GLY A 530 14.27 7.73 3.26
C GLY A 530 15.58 7.50 2.51
N LEU A 531 16.14 6.29 2.62
CA LEU A 531 17.30 5.83 1.86
C LEU A 531 16.93 4.53 1.13
N LEU A 532 17.28 4.43 -0.15
CA LEU A 532 17.23 3.18 -0.90
C LEU A 532 18.55 2.96 -1.62
N LEU A 533 19.28 1.92 -1.22
CA LEU A 533 20.38 1.34 -1.98
C LEU A 533 19.88 0.02 -2.57
N HIS A 534 19.73 -0.02 -3.90
CA HIS A 534 19.23 -1.18 -4.63
C HIS A 534 20.28 -1.65 -5.64
N ASP A 535 20.60 -2.95 -5.64
CA ASP A 535 21.61 -3.58 -6.50
C ASP A 535 23.00 -2.90 -6.43
N ILE A 536 23.42 -2.55 -5.21
CA ILE A 536 24.70 -1.90 -4.95
C ILE A 536 25.76 -2.93 -4.56
N SER A 537 26.92 -2.87 -5.21
CA SER A 537 28.11 -3.65 -4.83
C SER A 537 29.36 -2.81 -4.59
N ALA A 538 29.30 -1.52 -4.95
CA ALA A 538 30.34 -0.56 -4.62
C ALA A 538 30.42 -0.35 -3.09
N TYR A 539 31.65 -0.20 -2.60
CA TYR A 539 31.88 0.09 -1.18
C TYR A 539 31.26 1.43 -0.83
N THR A 540 30.35 1.41 0.13
CA THR A 540 29.53 2.57 0.49
C THR A 540 29.52 2.74 2.00
N VAL A 541 29.69 3.96 2.49
CA VAL A 541 29.60 4.32 3.90
C VAL A 541 28.41 5.26 4.06
N VAL A 542 27.46 4.89 4.93
CA VAL A 542 26.34 5.73 5.35
C VAL A 542 26.61 6.16 6.78
N THR A 543 26.94 7.43 6.98
CA THR A 543 27.29 7.95 8.30
C THR A 543 26.79 9.37 8.51
N SER A 544 26.37 9.67 9.74
CA SER A 544 25.71 10.93 10.08
C SER A 544 24.56 11.24 9.10
N ALA A 545 23.79 10.22 8.73
CA ALA A 545 22.62 10.38 7.90
C ALA A 545 21.61 11.29 8.62
N PRO A 546 21.02 12.28 7.92
CA PRO A 546 20.01 13.13 8.53
C PRO A 546 18.77 12.31 8.86
N SER A 547 17.95 12.83 9.76
CA SER A 547 16.62 12.29 9.99
C SER A 547 15.80 12.49 8.71
N PHE A 548 15.31 11.40 8.10
CA PHE A 548 14.45 11.43 6.91
C PHE A 548 13.02 11.82 7.29
N THR A 549 12.89 12.95 7.98
CA THR A 549 11.66 13.35 8.65
C THR A 549 10.67 13.91 7.65
N VAL A 550 9.49 13.29 7.58
CA VAL A 550 8.33 13.77 6.83
C VAL A 550 7.32 14.40 7.78
N ASN A 551 6.56 15.36 7.25
CA ASN A 551 5.45 15.98 7.96
C ASN A 551 4.14 15.60 7.27
N TYR A 552 3.29 14.88 7.99
CA TYR A 552 1.99 14.44 7.52
C TYR A 552 0.90 15.52 7.64
N ALA A 553 1.17 16.65 8.30
CA ALA A 553 0.20 17.73 8.52
C ALA A 553 -0.31 18.38 7.21
N ASN A 554 0.45 18.26 6.11
CA ASN A 554 0.05 18.73 4.79
C ASN A 554 -0.60 17.64 3.93
N ASN A 555 -0.72 16.42 4.46
CA ASN A 555 -1.47 15.35 3.82
C ASN A 555 -2.97 15.61 4.03
N VAL A 556 -3.78 15.33 3.01
CA VAL A 556 -5.25 15.39 3.05
C VAL A 556 -5.82 14.53 4.18
N TYR A 557 -5.04 13.57 4.68
CA TYR A 557 -5.36 12.68 5.79
C TYR A 557 -4.83 13.13 7.15
N SER A 558 -4.30 14.35 7.33
CA SER A 558 -3.63 14.76 8.58
C SER A 558 -4.43 14.51 9.87
N GLU A 559 -5.75 14.71 9.85
CA GLU A 559 -6.64 14.40 10.98
C GLU A 559 -6.85 12.88 11.17
N LEU A 560 -6.91 12.12 10.07
CA LEU A 560 -7.04 10.66 10.07
C LEU A 560 -5.73 9.96 10.49
N ILE A 561 -4.58 10.51 10.16
CA ILE A 561 -3.26 9.93 10.43
C ILE A 561 -3.05 9.71 11.94
N THR A 562 -3.39 10.70 12.76
CA THR A 562 -3.28 10.55 14.22
C THR A 562 -4.52 9.88 14.83
N ALA A 563 -5.74 10.23 14.39
CA ALA A 563 -6.96 9.72 15.01
C ALA A 563 -7.27 8.26 14.64
N PHE A 564 -6.92 7.82 13.43
CA PHE A 564 -7.25 6.50 12.90
C PHE A 564 -6.04 5.55 12.91
N PHE A 565 -4.89 5.95 12.37
CA PHE A 565 -3.70 5.08 12.29
C PHE A 565 -2.78 5.16 13.50
N GLY A 566 -3.01 6.11 14.41
CA GLY A 566 -2.16 6.33 15.58
C GLY A 566 -0.76 6.86 15.23
N LEU A 567 -0.58 7.40 14.03
CA LEU A 567 0.70 7.94 13.58
C LEU A 567 0.92 9.37 14.13
N PRO A 568 2.15 9.73 14.51
CA PRO A 568 2.49 11.11 14.89
C PRO A 568 2.38 12.04 13.68
N SER A 569 2.21 13.35 13.92
CA SER A 569 2.15 14.36 12.85
C SER A 569 3.43 14.43 12.00
N THR A 570 4.55 13.97 12.55
CA THR A 570 5.83 13.86 11.85
C THR A 570 6.42 12.48 12.10
N ASN A 571 7.01 11.89 11.07
CA ASN A 571 7.61 10.57 11.15
C ASN A 571 8.94 10.54 10.38
N ASN A 572 9.75 9.50 10.59
CA ASN A 572 10.96 9.29 9.82
C ASN A 572 10.76 8.12 8.85
N LEU A 573 11.11 8.32 7.59
CA LEU A 573 11.12 7.24 6.60
C LEU A 573 12.33 6.34 6.84
N GLY A 574 12.12 5.03 6.71
CA GLY A 574 13.16 4.02 6.93
C GLY A 574 14.25 3.97 5.87
N MET A 575 15.28 3.17 6.13
CA MET A 575 16.42 2.92 5.25
C MET A 575 16.34 1.50 4.69
N VAL A 576 16.59 1.34 3.39
CA VAL A 576 16.51 0.05 2.70
C VAL A 576 17.84 -0.24 1.98
N LEU A 577 18.42 -1.39 2.31
CA LEU A 577 19.51 -2.04 1.60
C LEU A 577 18.93 -3.27 0.90
N TYR A 578 18.67 -3.18 -0.40
CA TYR A 578 18.10 -4.28 -1.20
C TYR A 578 19.15 -4.80 -2.17
N GLN A 579 19.45 -6.10 -2.12
CA GLN A 579 20.53 -6.72 -2.90
C GLN A 579 21.85 -5.91 -2.83
N THR A 580 22.13 -5.36 -1.65
CA THR A 580 23.28 -4.48 -1.43
C THR A 580 24.40 -5.25 -0.74
N SER A 581 25.63 -4.95 -1.14
CA SER A 581 26.82 -5.48 -0.51
C SER A 581 27.89 -4.42 -0.27
N ASN A 582 28.75 -4.68 0.71
CA ASN A 582 29.84 -3.79 1.10
C ASN A 582 29.37 -2.40 1.60
N ALA A 583 28.14 -2.31 2.11
CA ALA A 583 27.64 -1.10 2.76
C ALA A 583 28.02 -1.08 4.25
N PHE A 584 28.45 0.08 4.72
CA PHE A 584 28.84 0.35 6.10
C PHE A 584 27.92 1.43 6.68
N VAL A 585 26.93 1.04 7.49
CA VAL A 585 26.00 1.96 8.14
C VAL A 585 26.50 2.22 9.55
N TYR A 586 27.00 3.42 9.81
CA TYR A 586 27.72 3.73 11.06
C TYR A 586 27.40 5.09 11.67
N GLY A 587 27.20 5.10 12.98
CA GLY A 587 27.07 6.33 13.76
C GLY A 587 25.82 7.13 13.43
N ASN A 588 24.72 6.46 13.05
CA ASN A 588 23.45 7.12 12.70
C ASN A 588 22.46 7.05 13.86
N GLN A 589 21.54 8.02 13.89
CA GLN A 589 20.31 7.93 14.68
C GLN A 589 19.18 7.49 13.77
N ILE A 590 18.61 6.32 14.05
CA ILE A 590 17.61 5.67 13.21
C ILE A 590 16.31 5.53 14.02
N THR A 591 15.20 5.98 13.45
CA THR A 591 13.88 5.89 14.06
C THR A 591 12.82 5.97 12.97
N GLY A 592 11.56 5.73 13.36
CA GLY A 592 10.41 5.71 12.48
C GLY A 592 9.28 4.90 13.14
N TRP A 593 8.05 5.29 12.81
CA TRP A 593 6.81 4.76 13.33
C TRP A 593 6.04 4.09 12.19
N PHE A 594 5.58 2.86 12.40
CA PHE A 594 4.73 2.13 11.45
C PHE A 594 3.28 2.09 11.95
N SER A 595 2.31 1.95 11.04
CA SER A 595 0.89 1.82 11.40
C SER A 595 0.59 0.38 11.84
N PHE A 596 -0.33 0.20 12.79
CA PHE A 596 -0.79 -1.14 13.21
C PHE A 596 -1.34 -1.98 12.05
N GLU A 597 -1.79 -1.33 10.96
CA GLU A 597 -2.24 -1.98 9.74
C GLU A 597 -1.11 -2.69 8.96
N GLN A 598 0.15 -2.38 9.26
CA GLN A 598 1.32 -3.06 8.69
C GLN A 598 1.73 -4.31 9.50
N THR A 599 0.87 -4.77 10.41
CA THR A 599 1.06 -6.03 11.13
C THR A 599 1.13 -7.21 10.15
N GLY A 600 2.15 -8.04 10.32
CA GLY A 600 2.45 -9.19 9.47
C GLY A 600 3.42 -8.89 8.32
N PHE A 601 3.75 -7.63 8.05
CA PHE A 601 4.66 -7.23 6.98
C PHE A 601 6.10 -7.04 7.47
N PRO A 602 7.12 -7.26 6.62
CA PRO A 602 8.54 -7.09 6.95
C PRO A 602 8.99 -5.63 6.97
N VAL A 603 8.34 -4.80 7.78
CA VAL A 603 8.69 -3.39 7.95
C VAL A 603 9.76 -3.21 9.02
N ALA A 604 10.70 -2.29 8.81
CA ALA A 604 11.72 -1.90 9.77
C ALA A 604 12.34 -0.54 9.42
N ASN A 605 12.85 0.18 10.42
CA ASN A 605 13.55 1.45 10.21
C ASN A 605 14.87 1.27 9.45
N LEU A 606 15.50 0.09 9.55
CA LEU A 606 16.58 -0.35 8.68
C LEU A 606 16.29 -1.77 8.17
N LEU A 607 16.08 -1.90 6.86
CA LEU A 607 15.77 -3.16 6.20
C LEU A 607 16.96 -3.62 5.35
N LEU A 608 17.50 -4.80 5.64
CA LEU A 608 18.49 -5.49 4.81
C LEU A 608 17.79 -6.65 4.12
N TRP A 609 17.64 -6.56 2.80
CA TRP A 609 16.94 -7.56 2.00
C TRP A 609 17.85 -8.19 0.96
N ASN A 610 18.01 -9.51 1.01
CA ASN A 610 18.92 -10.28 0.16
C ASN A 610 20.32 -9.64 0.06
N SER A 611 20.74 -8.97 1.14
CA SER A 611 21.95 -8.15 1.20
C SER A 611 23.07 -8.90 1.92
N GLN A 612 24.33 -8.64 1.52
CA GLN A 612 25.48 -9.42 2.00
C GLN A 612 26.71 -8.60 2.34
N ASN A 613 27.53 -9.10 3.27
CA ASN A 613 28.83 -8.48 3.61
C ASN A 613 28.69 -7.00 4.02
N ASN A 614 27.55 -6.63 4.60
CA ASN A 614 27.32 -5.28 5.11
C ASN A 614 27.73 -5.21 6.58
N VAL A 615 28.05 -4.00 7.03
CA VAL A 615 28.42 -3.74 8.41
C VAL A 615 27.54 -2.63 8.97
N ILE A 616 26.76 -2.96 9.98
CA ILE A 616 25.84 -2.07 10.66
C ILE A 616 26.37 -1.91 12.08
N MET A 617 26.97 -0.76 12.40
CA MET A 617 27.63 -0.61 13.69
C MET A 617 27.52 0.76 14.34
N TYR A 618 27.52 0.80 15.68
CA TYR A 618 27.47 2.03 16.46
C TYR A 618 26.30 2.97 16.08
N ASN A 619 25.20 2.43 15.58
CA ASN A 619 23.98 3.20 15.35
C ASN A 619 23.12 3.18 16.61
N GLN A 620 22.37 4.26 16.82
CA GLN A 620 21.35 4.35 17.86
C GLN A 620 19.97 4.23 17.21
N PHE A 621 19.24 3.19 17.55
CA PHE A 621 17.86 2.96 17.14
C PHE A 621 16.91 3.41 18.23
N THR A 622 16.12 4.46 17.96
CA THR A 622 14.97 4.82 18.79
C THR A 622 13.79 4.01 18.31
N THR A 623 13.54 2.91 19.01
CA THR A 623 12.61 1.84 18.65
C THR A 623 11.20 2.26 19.04
N LEU A 624 10.42 2.66 18.03
CA LEU A 624 8.98 2.94 18.14
C LEU A 624 8.14 1.71 17.80
N ASP A 625 8.63 0.88 16.88
CA ASP A 625 8.04 -0.41 16.53
C ASP A 625 9.14 -1.39 16.08
N SER A 626 9.39 -1.51 14.77
CA SER A 626 10.45 -2.37 14.22
C SER A 626 11.72 -1.58 13.89
N SER A 627 12.81 -1.85 14.62
CA SER A 627 14.08 -1.12 14.43
C SER A 627 14.90 -1.63 13.26
N MET A 628 15.21 -2.92 13.22
CA MET A 628 16.03 -3.50 12.16
C MET A 628 15.52 -4.88 11.76
N LEU A 629 15.44 -5.14 10.45
CA LEU A 629 15.10 -6.44 9.90
C LEU A 629 16.16 -6.87 8.87
N ILE A 630 16.62 -8.12 8.98
CA ILE A 630 17.51 -8.77 8.01
C ILE A 630 16.78 -9.95 7.40
N TYR A 631 16.67 -9.97 6.09
CA TYR A 631 16.15 -11.09 5.33
C TYR A 631 17.15 -11.52 4.27
N ASN A 632 17.40 -12.83 4.20
CA ASN A 632 18.02 -13.48 3.05
C ASN A 632 17.25 -14.76 2.74
N THR A 633 17.21 -15.14 1.46
CA THR A 633 16.73 -16.48 1.10
C THR A 633 17.49 -17.55 1.90
N HIS A 634 16.81 -18.61 2.33
CA HIS A 634 17.40 -19.62 3.25
C HIS A 634 18.63 -20.35 2.68
N THR A 635 18.84 -20.30 1.37
CA THR A 635 20.00 -20.84 0.68
C THR A 635 21.18 -19.86 0.61
N GLN A 636 21.00 -18.62 1.05
CA GLN A 636 21.95 -17.53 0.95
C GLN A 636 22.44 -17.13 2.34
N SER A 637 23.76 -17.13 2.54
CA SER A 637 24.38 -16.53 3.73
C SER A 637 24.39 -15.02 3.60
N GLY A 638 23.95 -14.31 4.63
CA GLY A 638 24.04 -12.85 4.72
C GLY A 638 25.48 -12.39 4.92
N ASN A 639 26.26 -13.04 5.80
CA ASN A 639 27.59 -12.56 6.20
C ASN A 639 27.58 -11.09 6.66
N ASN A 640 26.45 -10.59 7.17
CA ASN A 640 26.36 -9.22 7.65
C ASN A 640 26.87 -9.14 9.09
N TYR A 641 27.46 -8.01 9.45
CA TYR A 641 27.96 -7.72 10.78
C TYR A 641 27.07 -6.67 11.44
N VAL A 642 26.42 -7.02 12.54
CA VAL A 642 25.62 -6.09 13.36
C VAL A 642 26.34 -5.91 14.68
N LEU A 643 27.07 -4.81 14.82
CA LEU A 643 28.06 -4.64 15.89
C LEU A 643 27.83 -3.39 16.73
N ASN A 644 27.82 -3.51 18.05
CA ASN A 644 27.85 -2.35 18.97
C ASN A 644 26.74 -1.30 18.72
N ASN A 645 25.58 -1.70 18.21
CA ASN A 645 24.42 -0.81 18.06
C ASN A 645 23.66 -0.70 19.38
N LEU A 646 22.95 0.41 19.57
CA LEU A 646 22.12 0.69 20.73
C LEU A 646 20.66 0.76 20.31
N PHE A 647 19.84 -0.19 20.76
CA PHE A 647 18.40 -0.23 20.53
C PHE A 647 17.69 0.21 21.81
N ILE A 648 17.03 1.37 21.77
CA ILE A 648 16.33 1.94 22.93
C ILE A 648 14.86 2.10 22.61
N GLN A 649 14.01 1.69 23.53
CA GLN A 649 12.58 1.94 23.55
C GLN A 649 12.30 3.45 23.56
N SER A 650 11.50 3.95 22.61
CA SER A 650 11.04 5.34 22.70
C SER A 650 10.17 5.56 23.95
N SER A 651 10.44 6.64 24.68
CA SER A 651 9.63 7.08 25.82
C SER A 651 8.24 7.56 25.42
N GLN A 652 8.01 7.82 24.13
CA GLN A 652 6.70 8.21 23.59
C GLN A 652 5.71 7.05 23.57
N LEU A 653 6.19 5.81 23.70
CA LEU A 653 5.35 4.61 23.73
C LEU A 653 4.70 4.46 25.11
N ASN A 654 3.41 4.76 25.20
CA ASN A 654 2.59 4.47 26.36
C ASN A 654 1.34 3.67 25.94
N ALA A 655 0.73 2.98 26.92
CA ALA A 655 -0.45 2.11 26.75
C ALA A 655 -1.62 2.72 25.98
N THR A 656 -1.73 4.04 26.05
CA THR A 656 -2.86 4.83 25.58
C THR A 656 -2.63 5.40 24.17
N ASN A 657 -1.38 5.44 23.70
CA ASN A 657 -0.99 6.06 22.43
C ASN A 657 -0.36 5.07 21.44
N TYR A 658 -0.29 3.77 21.78
CA TYR A 658 0.37 2.76 20.96
C TYR A 658 -0.60 1.63 20.60
N ALA A 659 -0.94 1.52 19.32
CA ALA A 659 -1.46 0.30 18.73
C ALA A 659 -0.26 -0.55 18.32
N VAL A 660 -0.09 -1.70 18.96
CA VAL A 660 1.11 -2.50 18.72
C VAL A 660 1.08 -3.18 17.37
N ILE A 661 2.21 -3.21 16.67
CA ILE A 661 2.41 -4.00 15.45
C ILE A 661 3.06 -5.32 15.80
N SER A 662 2.64 -6.39 15.11
CA SER A 662 3.38 -7.66 15.10
C SER A 662 4.08 -7.82 13.76
N VAL A 663 5.40 -7.67 13.72
CA VAL A 663 6.20 -7.92 12.49
C VAL A 663 6.23 -9.43 12.14
N SER A 664 5.79 -10.29 13.05
CA SER A 664 5.73 -11.75 12.85
C SER A 664 4.33 -12.31 13.11
N PRO A 665 3.73 -13.04 12.14
CA PRO A 665 2.43 -13.66 12.30
C PRO A 665 2.42 -14.89 13.24
N THR A 666 3.56 -15.36 13.76
CA THR A 666 3.60 -16.56 14.62
C THR A 666 3.81 -16.26 16.10
N LEU A 667 3.91 -14.98 16.49
CA LEU A 667 3.98 -14.55 17.89
C LEU A 667 2.61 -14.54 18.58
N THR A 668 1.66 -15.34 18.11
CA THR A 668 0.32 -15.49 18.70
C THR A 668 0.46 -15.86 20.18
N GLY A 669 0.05 -14.95 21.07
CA GLY A 669 -0.02 -15.17 22.52
C GLY A 669 1.00 -14.43 23.37
N LEU A 670 1.85 -13.57 22.79
CA LEU A 670 2.87 -12.81 23.55
C LEU A 670 2.50 -11.33 23.63
N PRO A 671 2.81 -10.62 24.74
CA PRO A 671 2.50 -9.21 24.88
C PRO A 671 3.30 -8.42 23.84
N TYR A 672 2.57 -8.06 22.80
CA TYR A 672 2.91 -7.18 21.70
C TYR A 672 3.78 -5.99 22.15
N GLY A 673 4.92 -5.79 21.50
CA GLY A 673 5.81 -4.65 21.75
C GLY A 673 6.81 -4.42 20.63
N PRO A 674 7.40 -3.22 20.55
CA PRO A 674 8.44 -2.92 19.57
C PRO A 674 9.63 -3.89 19.64
N VAL A 675 10.19 -4.21 18.48
CA VAL A 675 11.26 -5.18 18.27
C VAL A 675 12.56 -4.49 17.88
N GLY A 676 13.64 -4.79 18.59
CA GLY A 676 14.97 -4.26 18.29
C GLY A 676 15.55 -4.81 16.99
N LEU A 677 15.61 -6.13 16.84
CA LEU A 677 16.19 -6.81 15.68
C LEU A 677 15.38 -8.04 15.28
N THR A 678 15.06 -8.19 13.99
CA THR A 678 14.46 -9.43 13.43
C THR A 678 15.35 -10.01 12.34
N VAL A 679 15.62 -11.31 12.39
CA VAL A 679 16.58 -11.98 11.50
C VAL A 679 15.94 -13.21 10.86
N TYR A 680 15.68 -13.10 9.56
CA TYR A 680 15.28 -14.17 8.65
C TYR A 680 16.42 -14.46 7.67
N SER A 681 17.62 -14.71 8.19
CA SER A 681 18.86 -14.91 7.42
C SER A 681 19.82 -15.80 8.17
N SER A 682 20.74 -16.47 7.47
CA SER A 682 21.85 -17.21 8.11
C SER A 682 23.19 -16.52 7.90
N GLY A 683 24.18 -16.91 8.70
CA GLY A 683 25.61 -16.58 8.56
C GLY A 683 25.98 -15.15 8.96
N ASN A 684 25.11 -14.45 9.67
CA ASN A 684 25.40 -13.12 10.20
C ASN A 684 26.20 -13.20 11.52
N VAL A 685 26.90 -12.12 11.84
CA VAL A 685 27.58 -11.92 13.12
C VAL A 685 26.92 -10.77 13.85
N ILE A 686 26.29 -11.06 14.99
CA ILE A 686 25.53 -10.10 15.78
C ILE A 686 26.19 -10.01 17.15
N SER A 687 26.95 -8.94 17.39
CA SER A 687 27.80 -8.86 18.57
C SER A 687 27.91 -7.49 19.21
N GLY A 688 27.97 -7.45 20.56
CA GLY A 688 28.20 -6.23 21.32
C GLY A 688 27.04 -5.22 21.30
N ASN A 689 25.87 -5.60 20.78
CA ASN A 689 24.71 -4.70 20.72
C ASN A 689 24.01 -4.59 22.08
N TYR A 690 23.40 -3.44 22.34
CA TYR A 690 22.66 -3.13 23.56
C TYR A 690 21.17 -3.06 23.25
N PHE A 691 20.36 -3.91 23.89
CA PHE A 691 18.92 -3.94 23.71
C PHE A 691 18.20 -3.49 24.98
N ILE A 692 17.65 -2.27 24.92
CA ILE A 692 16.84 -1.62 25.96
C ILE A 692 15.42 -1.44 25.39
N VAL A 693 14.83 -2.54 24.93
CA VAL A 693 13.50 -2.61 24.29
C VAL A 693 12.71 -3.78 24.86
N TYR A 694 11.39 -3.78 24.67
CA TYR A 694 10.53 -4.86 25.17
C TYR A 694 10.80 -6.21 24.50
N ASN A 695 10.86 -6.23 23.17
CA ASN A 695 11.25 -7.41 22.39
C ASN A 695 12.64 -7.15 21.80
N THR A 696 13.65 -7.85 22.31
CA THR A 696 15.06 -7.55 22.02
C THR A 696 15.44 -7.94 20.59
N ALA A 697 15.48 -9.24 20.32
CA ALA A 697 15.80 -9.79 19.02
C ALA A 697 14.99 -11.06 18.77
N ILE A 698 14.70 -11.34 17.49
CA ILE A 698 13.90 -12.48 17.05
C ILE A 698 14.55 -13.13 15.83
N SER A 699 14.71 -14.45 15.85
CA SER A 699 15.18 -15.29 14.73
C SER A 699 14.18 -16.42 14.49
N PRO A 700 13.16 -16.23 13.63
CA PRO A 700 12.07 -17.19 13.50
C PRO A 700 12.46 -18.45 12.75
N ASN A 701 11.76 -19.56 12.99
CA ASN A 701 12.02 -20.84 12.33
C ASN A 701 11.16 -21.07 11.06
N TYR A 702 10.84 -20.01 10.34
CA TYR A 702 10.05 -20.07 9.11
C TYR A 702 10.46 -18.95 8.14
N SER A 703 10.22 -19.17 6.85
CA SER A 703 10.42 -18.17 5.81
C SER A 703 9.22 -17.22 5.78
N ILE A 704 9.48 -15.92 5.93
CA ILE A 704 8.43 -14.89 5.84
C ILE A 704 7.71 -14.90 4.48
N TYR A 705 8.39 -15.28 3.40
CA TYR A 705 7.81 -15.36 2.06
C TYR A 705 6.85 -16.54 1.84
N SER A 706 7.10 -17.67 2.51
CA SER A 706 6.42 -18.92 2.16
C SER A 706 5.63 -19.53 3.32
N GLY A 707 5.79 -19.01 4.55
CA GLY A 707 5.30 -19.63 5.77
C GLY A 707 5.95 -20.97 6.14
N ASN A 708 6.64 -21.63 5.19
CA ASN A 708 7.33 -22.90 5.40
C ASN A 708 8.42 -22.80 6.48
N GLY A 709 8.56 -23.88 7.25
CA GLY A 709 9.61 -24.00 8.26
C GLY A 709 11.02 -23.92 7.67
N VAL A 710 11.86 -23.06 8.24
CA VAL A 710 13.24 -22.79 7.84
C VAL A 710 14.06 -22.58 9.10
N ASN A 711 15.24 -23.19 9.20
CA ASN A 711 16.15 -22.89 10.30
C ASN A 711 17.22 -21.91 9.81
N TYR A 712 17.27 -20.75 10.45
CA TYR A 712 18.34 -19.78 10.28
C TYR A 712 19.45 -20.04 11.30
N THR A 713 20.68 -19.66 10.97
CA THR A 713 21.83 -19.91 11.85
C THR A 713 22.78 -18.73 11.81
N ASP A 714 22.80 -17.96 12.89
CA ASP A 714 23.67 -16.79 13.07
C ASP A 714 24.55 -16.92 14.31
N ASN A 715 25.57 -16.05 14.40
CA ASN A 715 26.50 -16.00 15.50
C ASN A 715 26.19 -14.82 16.43
N TRP A 716 25.75 -15.11 17.66
CA TRP A 716 25.36 -14.12 18.67
C TRP A 716 26.36 -14.08 19.83
N ASN A 717 27.12 -12.99 19.97
CA ASN A 717 28.16 -12.86 21.02
C ASN A 717 28.13 -11.54 21.77
N HIS A 718 28.24 -11.55 23.10
CA HIS A 718 28.44 -10.34 23.92
C HIS A 718 27.35 -9.25 23.77
N ASN A 719 26.13 -9.60 23.37
CA ASN A 719 25.02 -8.65 23.34
C ASN A 719 24.50 -8.43 24.77
N PHE A 720 24.24 -7.17 25.15
CA PHE A 720 23.73 -6.79 26.48
C PHE A 720 22.22 -6.55 26.45
N TRP A 721 21.49 -7.17 27.37
CA TRP A 721 20.03 -7.15 27.40
C TRP A 721 19.52 -6.65 28.75
N TRP A 722 18.77 -5.54 28.73
CA TRP A 722 18.35 -4.86 29.97
C TRP A 722 17.41 -5.67 30.85
N ASN A 723 16.48 -6.43 30.26
CA ASN A 723 15.44 -7.16 31.01
C ASN A 723 15.81 -8.62 31.33
N TYR A 724 17.10 -8.92 31.44
CA TYR A 724 17.57 -10.27 31.76
C TYR A 724 17.12 -10.72 33.16
N VAL A 725 16.58 -11.95 33.26
CA VAL A 725 16.33 -12.64 34.52
C VAL A 725 17.29 -13.82 34.63
N ASN A 726 18.02 -13.90 35.75
CA ASN A 726 18.99 -14.96 35.98
C ASN A 726 18.31 -16.35 35.95
N GLY A 727 18.77 -17.25 35.07
CA GLY A 727 18.31 -18.64 34.98
C GLY A 727 17.36 -19.02 33.83
N SER A 728 16.99 -18.09 32.92
CA SER A 728 16.15 -18.40 31.75
C SER A 728 16.95 -18.36 30.45
N GLY A 729 17.40 -19.49 29.87
CA GLY A 729 18.04 -19.56 28.54
C GLY A 729 19.58 -19.44 28.51
N PRO A 730 20.20 -19.22 27.33
CA PRO A 730 21.65 -19.38 27.10
C PRO A 730 22.55 -18.25 27.66
N TYR A 731 22.16 -17.60 28.74
CA TYR A 731 22.82 -16.41 29.27
C TYR A 731 23.81 -16.71 30.38
N ASN A 732 24.85 -15.87 30.51
CA ASN A 732 25.63 -15.76 31.74
C ASN A 732 24.94 -14.85 32.77
N ASN A 733 25.52 -14.79 33.97
CA ASN A 733 25.01 -13.98 35.10
C ASN A 733 24.95 -12.47 34.83
N ASP A 734 25.53 -11.99 33.73
CA ASP A 734 25.56 -10.58 33.33
C ASP A 734 24.54 -10.26 32.21
N GLY A 735 23.67 -11.22 31.86
CA GLY A 735 22.67 -11.08 30.80
C GLY A 735 23.22 -11.15 29.38
N GLN A 736 24.43 -11.73 29.21
CA GLN A 736 25.06 -11.91 27.90
C GLN A 736 24.87 -13.34 27.38
N ILE A 737 24.59 -13.50 26.09
CA ILE A 737 24.84 -14.76 25.40
C ILE A 737 26.36 -14.92 25.25
N THR A 738 26.97 -15.81 26.02
CA THR A 738 28.43 -16.03 26.02
C THR A 738 28.91 -16.88 24.85
N SER A 739 28.03 -17.65 24.23
CA SER A 739 28.17 -18.26 22.88
C SER A 739 26.90 -19.05 22.56
N GLY A 740 26.43 -19.01 21.32
CA GLY A 740 25.29 -19.79 20.87
C GLY A 740 24.98 -19.58 19.39
N TYR A 741 24.71 -20.67 18.68
CA TYR A 741 23.98 -20.62 17.42
C TYR A 741 22.47 -20.56 17.73
N ASP A 742 21.68 -19.98 16.84
CA ASP A 742 20.21 -20.11 16.86
C ASP A 742 19.84 -21.60 16.65
N TYR A 743 19.80 -22.39 17.72
CA TYR A 743 19.27 -23.75 17.67
C TYR A 743 17.78 -23.80 18.06
N PHE A 744 17.22 -22.70 18.58
CA PHE A 744 15.80 -22.52 18.93
C PHE A 744 15.38 -21.05 18.71
N PRO A 745 14.09 -20.77 18.41
CA PRO A 745 13.60 -19.39 18.31
C PRO A 745 13.92 -18.62 19.60
N ILE A 746 14.75 -17.59 19.46
CA ILE A 746 15.04 -16.65 20.55
C ILE A 746 13.85 -15.68 20.62
N ILE A 747 12.96 -15.89 21.61
CA ILE A 747 11.90 -14.95 21.98
C ILE A 747 12.13 -14.59 23.45
N ILE A 748 12.51 -13.35 23.74
CA ILE A 748 12.76 -12.89 25.12
C ILE A 748 11.99 -11.61 25.39
N HIS A 749 11.17 -11.68 26.45
CA HIS A 749 10.30 -10.59 26.89
C HIS A 749 10.92 -9.76 28.00
N GLY A 750 10.61 -8.46 27.99
CA GLY A 750 10.74 -7.59 29.16
C GLY A 750 9.55 -7.66 30.13
N PHE A 751 9.79 -7.46 31.42
CA PHE A 751 8.74 -7.33 32.45
C PHE A 751 7.97 -5.99 32.38
N GLU A 752 6.79 -5.95 33.01
CA GLU A 752 5.84 -4.83 33.03
C GLU A 752 6.38 -3.53 33.69
N ARG A 753 6.22 -2.42 32.93
CA ARG A 753 5.99 -0.98 33.24
C ARG A 753 6.54 -0.25 34.47
N PHE A 754 6.93 -0.87 35.58
CA PHE A 754 7.11 -0.12 36.85
C PHE A 754 8.51 0.44 37.13
N HIS A 755 9.54 0.14 36.33
CA HIS A 755 10.92 0.53 36.64
C HIS A 755 11.62 1.44 35.61
N LEU A 756 10.97 1.81 34.50
CA LEU A 756 11.63 2.58 33.42
C LEU A 756 12.02 4.01 33.83
N LYS A 757 11.34 4.59 34.83
CA LYS A 757 11.49 6.03 35.18
C LYS A 757 12.78 6.35 35.95
N LEU A 758 13.43 5.35 36.55
CA LEU A 758 14.57 5.56 37.45
C LEU A 758 15.94 5.55 36.75
N LEU A 759 16.04 5.02 35.52
CA LEU A 759 17.34 4.81 34.88
C LEU A 759 17.63 5.75 33.68
N VAL A 760 16.63 6.44 33.14
CA VAL A 760 16.87 7.50 32.15
C VAL A 760 17.63 8.68 32.78
N GLU A 761 17.37 8.97 34.07
CA GLU A 761 18.08 10.01 34.82
C GLU A 761 19.53 9.63 35.14
N ASP A 762 19.87 8.34 35.22
CA ASP A 762 21.25 7.89 35.49
C ASP A 762 22.12 7.84 34.23
N PHE A 763 21.53 7.60 33.04
CA PHE A 763 22.26 7.57 31.78
C PHE A 763 22.53 8.97 31.18
N GLU A 764 21.70 9.98 31.49
CA GLU A 764 21.97 11.37 31.09
C GLU A 764 23.08 12.03 31.93
N ASN A 765 23.49 11.41 33.03
CA ASN A 765 24.50 11.93 33.96
C ASN A 765 25.85 11.17 33.91
N SER A 766 26.05 10.28 32.94
CA SER A 766 27.30 9.53 32.68
C SER A 766 27.73 9.67 31.23
#